data_AF-A0A847XPW5-F1
#
_entry.id   AF-A0A847XPW5-F1
#
_cell.length_a   1.000
_cell.length_b   1.000
_cell.length_c   1.000
_cell.angle_alpha   90.00
_cell.angle_beta   90.00
_cell.angle_gamma   90.00
#
_symmetry.space_group_name_H-M   'P 1'
#
loop_
_entity.id
_entity.type
_entity.pdbx_description
1 polymer ?
#
loop_
_entity_poly.entity_id
_entity_poly.type
_entity_poly.pdbx_seq_one_letter_code
_entity_poly.pdbx_strand_id
1 'polypeptide(L)'
;MKFSKLFLLVLAILLASSCKTKKKDVIKDAIQRVLEAQQITLPIDQGFSEYITAYTSGIVPVNGIIEIRFTPAFAEKAKKQSPTRLFSFNPVIKGKAEWINETTLVFRPAKLLDAGKSYRGELNLSGIGEVKDRLQTFPLSFQTLKKDFSINTGILEASEDGTTYNLVGEIVTSDFIENKEVENFLEARLGKKNIRMEWDHSTDLIHRFTVPGIKRTEKAQEITLRWDGTKSGVQQKNSTIINIPPAGEFKVVDVRIQKGDSQSVNIIFSDPVDPSQELEGLIYLEPSVQSGTSIRSNIVTLIPSATLQQKVTLHIESSVRNSKGTSLSSGYSSGLDFTALNPGIQLTGNGIILPSSQNLIFPFQTVNLRAVDLKIIKIFENTLPYFLQENDINSGYYVKRFGRPVFSGRIDLVSGTGSGADSWKLHTINLADYINVEPGVLYKVKLSMRKSYSLTDCELTPEEKRYEELLQQSLEQSSTYWDDEENYYDDDESFIYYSAGFRWEDRDDPCKEAFYSPDKNVSRNILASNLGLIAKMGEDGILHVIVNDLITALPVSETTLEVYDYQMQQIITGSTKEDGTLSLLCNRKPFLIIARKDKDRNYLKINDGSVLSMSSFDVSGTTTEKGIKAFIYGERDVWRPGDSIFLSVFIKDMNKELPPEHPVQFELINPLEQRVDYQIRKHDGNNLLVFCSHIAPNAVTGNYRAEIRMGGATFTKRVRIETLKPNRLKINL
;
A
#
# COMPACT_ATOMS: atom_id res chain seq x y z
N MET A 1 -57.40 50.89 -17.84
CA MET A 1 -56.20 50.08 -18.13
C MET A 1 -55.40 49.82 -16.85
N LYS A 2 -55.88 48.92 -15.98
CA LYS A 2 -55.31 48.65 -14.64
C LYS A 2 -54.93 47.16 -14.44
N PHE A 3 -54.68 46.43 -15.53
CA PHE A 3 -54.32 45.00 -15.47
C PHE A 3 -52.85 44.69 -15.82
N SER A 4 -52.04 45.69 -16.20
CA SER A 4 -50.65 45.46 -16.62
C SER A 4 -49.63 45.56 -15.46
N LYS A 5 -49.95 46.26 -14.36
CA LYS A 5 -49.00 46.45 -13.24
C LYS A 5 -48.98 45.30 -12.21
N LEU A 6 -50.02 44.46 -12.17
CA LEU A 6 -50.07 43.33 -11.21
C LEU A 6 -49.33 42.09 -11.74
N PHE A 7 -49.30 41.89 -13.06
CA PHE A 7 -48.65 40.73 -13.67
C PHE A 7 -47.11 40.87 -13.71
N LEU A 8 -46.61 42.10 -13.87
CA LEU A 8 -45.18 42.41 -13.79
C LEU A 8 -44.62 42.34 -12.36
N LEU A 9 -45.44 42.57 -11.33
CA LEU A 9 -45.03 42.43 -9.93
C LEU A 9 -44.95 40.95 -9.50
N VAL A 10 -45.85 40.10 -10.01
CA VAL A 10 -45.85 38.65 -9.70
C VAL A 10 -44.73 37.92 -10.46
N LEU A 11 -44.36 38.35 -11.67
CA LEU A 11 -43.23 37.76 -12.41
C LEU A 11 -41.86 38.16 -11.81
N ALA A 12 -41.74 39.36 -11.23
CA ALA A 12 -40.52 39.78 -10.53
C ALA A 12 -40.33 39.08 -9.17
N ILE A 13 -41.41 38.71 -8.48
CA ILE A 13 -41.37 37.96 -7.21
C ILE A 13 -41.10 36.46 -7.44
N LEU A 14 -41.50 35.91 -8.59
CA LEU A 14 -41.17 34.53 -9.00
C LEU A 14 -39.75 34.36 -9.55
N LEU A 15 -39.11 35.44 -10.05
CA LEU A 15 -37.70 35.41 -10.47
C LEU A 15 -36.70 35.71 -9.32
N ALA A 16 -37.15 36.33 -8.23
CA ALA A 16 -36.31 36.58 -7.04
C ALA A 16 -36.28 35.41 -6.03
N SER A 17 -37.11 34.37 -6.22
CA SER A 17 -37.19 33.21 -5.32
C SER A 17 -36.51 31.94 -5.87
N SER A 18 -35.88 32.00 -7.06
CA SER A 18 -35.24 30.83 -7.71
C SER A 18 -33.70 30.82 -7.67
N CYS A 19 -33.05 31.79 -7.02
CA CYS A 19 -31.58 31.82 -6.87
C CYS A 19 -31.19 32.36 -5.50
N LYS A 20 -31.48 31.61 -4.43
CA LYS A 20 -30.77 31.74 -3.16
C LYS A 20 -30.91 30.45 -2.36
N THR A 21 -29.77 30.00 -1.87
CA THR A 21 -29.55 29.00 -0.80
C THR A 21 -30.00 27.56 -1.08
N LYS A 22 -29.19 26.84 -1.88
CA LYS A 22 -28.94 25.40 -1.66
C LYS A 22 -27.58 25.11 -1.02
N LYS A 23 -26.58 26.02 -1.12
CA LYS A 23 -25.27 25.88 -0.45
C LYS A 23 -25.30 26.12 1.06
N LYS A 24 -26.12 27.09 1.54
CA LYS A 24 -26.21 27.43 2.98
C LYS A 24 -26.86 26.33 3.84
N ASP A 25 -27.80 25.58 3.27
CA ASP A 25 -28.52 24.55 4.01
C ASP A 25 -27.68 23.28 4.16
N VAL A 26 -26.83 22.93 3.18
CA VAL A 26 -25.95 21.75 3.25
C VAL A 26 -24.83 21.90 4.28
N ILE A 27 -24.32 23.12 4.48
CA ILE A 27 -23.20 23.42 5.41
C ILE A 27 -23.71 23.58 6.85
N LYS A 28 -24.90 24.17 7.05
CA LYS A 28 -25.58 24.10 8.35
C LYS A 28 -25.83 22.66 8.79
N ASP A 29 -26.21 21.80 7.85
CA ASP A 29 -26.41 20.37 8.09
C ASP A 29 -25.10 19.61 8.35
N ALA A 30 -23.97 20.06 7.79
CA ALA A 30 -22.64 19.50 8.05
C ALA A 30 -22.08 19.95 9.41
N ILE A 31 -22.26 21.22 9.78
CA ILE A 31 -21.88 21.78 11.09
C ILE A 31 -22.78 21.19 12.19
N GLN A 32 -24.07 21.03 11.91
CA GLN A 32 -25.01 20.31 12.78
C GLN A 32 -24.62 18.84 12.89
N ARG A 33 -24.16 18.20 11.81
CA ARG A 33 -23.58 16.84 11.85
C ARG A 33 -22.25 16.74 12.58
N VAL A 34 -21.40 17.77 12.56
CA VAL A 34 -20.16 17.83 13.34
C VAL A 34 -20.49 18.03 14.82
N LEU A 35 -21.46 18.88 15.15
CA LEU A 35 -21.97 19.07 16.52
C LEU A 35 -22.73 17.83 17.02
N GLU A 36 -23.50 17.16 16.17
CA GLU A 36 -24.13 15.87 16.46
C GLU A 36 -23.07 14.79 16.55
N ALA A 37 -22.03 14.77 15.72
CA ALA A 37 -20.95 13.79 15.82
C ALA A 37 -20.05 14.00 17.04
N GLN A 38 -19.89 15.24 17.50
CA GLN A 38 -19.34 15.56 18.82
C GLN A 38 -20.25 15.12 19.98
N GLN A 39 -21.54 14.85 19.73
CA GLN A 39 -22.43 14.13 20.66
C GLN A 39 -22.42 12.60 20.44
N ILE A 40 -21.61 12.07 19.52
CA ILE A 40 -21.57 10.65 19.09
C ILE A 40 -20.21 10.00 19.39
N THR A 41 -19.48 10.50 20.37
CA THR A 41 -18.65 9.63 21.19
C THR A 41 -19.58 9.04 22.26
N LEU A 42 -19.82 7.73 22.18
CA LEU A 42 -20.53 6.99 23.21
C LEU A 42 -19.50 6.47 24.22
N PRO A 43 -19.56 6.89 25.50
CA PRO A 43 -19.29 6.08 26.68
C PRO A 43 -18.55 4.75 26.60
N ILE A 44 -17.41 4.52 25.94
CA ILE A 44 -16.82 3.17 25.97
C ILE A 44 -16.17 2.94 27.33
N ASP A 45 -16.86 2.18 28.17
CA ASP A 45 -16.40 1.85 29.52
C ASP A 45 -15.00 1.21 29.51
N GLN A 46 -14.02 1.83 30.17
CA GLN A 46 -12.63 1.34 30.28
C GLN A 46 -12.53 -0.14 30.67
N GLY A 47 -13.51 -0.66 31.39
CA GLY A 47 -13.56 -2.07 31.80
C GLY A 47 -13.52 -3.05 30.62
N PHE A 48 -13.90 -2.63 29.41
CA PHE A 48 -13.79 -3.48 28.21
C PHE A 48 -12.35 -3.86 27.86
N SER A 49 -11.34 -3.10 28.31
CA SER A 49 -9.92 -3.42 28.09
C SER A 49 -9.49 -4.76 28.73
N GLU A 50 -10.24 -5.27 29.70
CA GLU A 50 -10.04 -6.62 30.25
C GLU A 50 -10.35 -7.73 29.22
N TYR A 51 -11.17 -7.43 28.21
CA TYR A 51 -11.69 -8.40 27.25
C TYR A 51 -11.28 -8.11 25.81
N ILE A 52 -11.20 -6.84 25.40
CA ILE A 52 -10.98 -6.39 24.02
C ILE A 52 -9.66 -5.62 23.92
N THR A 53 -8.82 -6.03 22.98
CA THR A 53 -7.56 -5.36 22.61
C THR A 53 -7.70 -4.55 21.33
N ALA A 54 -8.66 -4.90 20.47
CA ALA A 54 -8.89 -4.25 19.19
C ALA A 54 -10.36 -4.26 18.74
N TYR A 55 -10.77 -3.27 17.95
CA TYR A 55 -11.99 -3.33 17.16
C TYR A 55 -11.91 -2.41 15.93
N THR A 56 -12.73 -2.67 14.93
CA THR A 56 -12.91 -1.78 13.79
C THR A 56 -13.66 -0.51 14.20
N SER A 57 -13.08 0.66 13.92
CA SER A 57 -13.78 1.94 14.00
C SER A 57 -13.19 2.95 12.99
N GLY A 58 -13.69 4.19 13.02
CA GLY A 58 -13.26 5.24 12.10
C GLY A 58 -13.85 5.00 10.70
N ILE A 59 -13.06 5.26 9.67
CA ILE A 59 -13.48 5.09 8.27
C ILE A 59 -13.12 3.71 7.77
N VAL A 60 -14.13 3.01 7.25
CA VAL A 60 -14.02 1.63 6.76
C VAL A 60 -14.48 1.60 5.30
N PRO A 61 -13.77 0.92 4.39
CA PRO A 61 -14.24 0.77 3.02
C PRO A 61 -15.56 0.01 2.98
N VAL A 62 -16.38 0.23 1.95
CA VAL A 62 -17.70 -0.44 1.85
C VAL A 62 -17.63 -1.97 1.73
N ASN A 63 -16.50 -2.51 1.28
CA ASN A 63 -16.21 -3.95 1.25
C ASN A 63 -15.49 -4.44 2.52
N GLY A 64 -15.33 -3.57 3.51
CA GLY A 64 -14.60 -3.82 4.75
C GLY A 64 -15.30 -4.83 5.66
N ILE A 65 -14.47 -5.44 6.51
CA ILE A 65 -14.90 -6.34 7.58
C ILE A 65 -14.93 -5.60 8.92
N ILE A 66 -15.77 -6.05 9.85
CA ILE A 66 -15.77 -5.55 11.23
C ILE A 66 -15.03 -6.57 12.09
N GLU A 67 -13.85 -6.20 12.56
CA GLU A 67 -12.96 -7.02 13.35
C GLU A 67 -13.04 -6.64 14.84
N ILE A 68 -12.94 -7.64 15.71
CA ILE A 68 -12.79 -7.50 17.16
C ILE A 68 -11.65 -8.43 17.58
N ARG A 69 -10.60 -7.89 18.21
CA ARG A 69 -9.59 -8.72 18.88
C ARG A 69 -9.78 -8.66 20.38
N PHE A 70 -9.65 -9.81 20.98
CA PHE A 70 -9.78 -10.02 22.41
C PHE A 70 -8.42 -10.14 23.08
N THR A 71 -8.40 -9.93 24.39
CA THR A 71 -7.24 -10.30 25.21
C THR A 71 -7.05 -11.82 25.15
N PRO A 72 -5.80 -12.33 25.14
CA PRO A 72 -5.56 -13.78 25.13
C PRO A 72 -6.29 -14.50 26.27
N ALA A 73 -6.33 -13.89 27.46
CA ALA A 73 -7.00 -14.44 28.65
C ALA A 73 -8.53 -14.60 28.49
N PHE A 74 -9.20 -13.65 27.84
CA PHE A 74 -10.63 -13.77 27.55
C PHE A 74 -10.88 -14.75 26.40
N ALA A 75 -10.06 -14.69 25.36
CA ALA A 75 -10.21 -15.50 24.16
C ALA A 75 -9.97 -17.00 24.41
N GLU A 76 -9.09 -17.36 25.34
CA GLU A 76 -8.87 -18.75 25.78
C GLU A 76 -10.15 -19.37 26.38
N LYS A 77 -10.94 -18.56 27.09
CA LYS A 77 -12.19 -18.97 27.76
C LYS A 77 -13.44 -18.75 26.90
N ALA A 78 -13.28 -18.21 25.70
CA ALA A 78 -14.38 -17.87 24.81
C ALA A 78 -15.05 -19.11 24.22
N LYS A 79 -16.38 -19.06 24.08
CA LYS A 79 -17.18 -20.04 23.34
C LYS A 79 -16.97 -19.82 21.84
N LYS A 80 -16.03 -20.57 21.27
CA LYS A 80 -15.61 -20.43 19.85
C LYS A 80 -16.56 -21.05 18.81
N GLN A 81 -17.61 -21.75 19.25
CA GLN A 81 -18.67 -22.23 18.33
C GLN A 81 -19.47 -21.01 17.84
N SER A 82 -19.53 -20.76 16.52
CA SER A 82 -20.17 -19.60 15.90
C SER A 82 -21.58 -19.33 16.46
N PRO A 83 -21.75 -18.37 17.38
CA PRO A 83 -23.06 -18.11 17.96
C PRO A 83 -23.88 -17.28 16.97
N THR A 84 -25.12 -17.68 16.72
CA THR A 84 -26.08 -16.85 15.99
C THR A 84 -26.39 -15.57 16.78
N ARG A 85 -26.18 -14.39 16.14
CA ARG A 85 -26.53 -13.04 16.64
C ARG A 85 -25.61 -12.43 17.73
N LEU A 86 -24.30 -12.47 17.52
CA LEU A 86 -23.35 -11.73 18.38
C LEU A 86 -23.34 -10.21 18.13
N PHE A 87 -23.53 -9.79 16.88
CA PHE A 87 -23.48 -8.39 16.50
C PHE A 87 -24.89 -7.86 16.20
N SER A 88 -25.13 -6.63 16.63
CA SER A 88 -26.26 -5.79 16.23
C SER A 88 -25.70 -4.52 15.61
N PHE A 89 -26.34 -3.99 14.56
CA PHE A 89 -25.94 -2.74 13.92
C PHE A 89 -27.16 -1.90 13.57
N ASN A 90 -26.98 -0.60 13.58
CA ASN A 90 -27.89 0.41 13.09
C ASN A 90 -27.11 1.44 12.23
N PRO A 91 -27.35 1.52 10.92
CA PRO A 91 -28.26 0.70 10.13
C PRO A 91 -27.95 -0.81 10.18
N VAL A 92 -28.95 -1.65 9.95
CA VAL A 92 -28.81 -3.12 10.06
C VAL A 92 -27.85 -3.67 9.01
N ILE A 93 -26.80 -4.36 9.48
CA ILE A 93 -25.86 -5.10 8.63
C ILE A 93 -26.15 -6.59 8.77
N LYS A 94 -26.48 -7.26 7.66
CA LYS A 94 -26.57 -8.72 7.62
C LYS A 94 -25.17 -9.28 7.36
N GLY A 95 -24.79 -10.36 8.04
CA GLY A 95 -23.45 -10.93 7.91
C GLY A 95 -23.26 -12.17 8.76
N LYS A 96 -22.02 -12.67 8.79
CA LYS A 96 -21.62 -13.82 9.62
C LYS A 96 -20.41 -13.44 10.46
N ALA A 97 -20.41 -13.88 11.71
CA ALA A 97 -19.28 -13.76 12.61
C ALA A 97 -18.47 -15.07 12.61
N GLU A 98 -17.16 -14.98 12.40
CA GLU A 98 -16.24 -16.11 12.38
C GLU A 98 -14.94 -15.77 13.12
N TRP A 99 -14.40 -16.76 13.84
CA TRP A 99 -13.07 -16.65 14.41
C TRP A 99 -12.04 -16.90 13.32
N ILE A 100 -11.14 -15.96 13.08
CA ILE A 100 -10.08 -16.10 12.06
C ILE A 100 -8.75 -16.59 12.68
N ASN A 101 -8.61 -16.44 13.99
CA ASN A 101 -7.51 -16.97 14.80
C ASN A 101 -7.95 -17.06 16.28
N GLU A 102 -7.03 -17.41 17.17
CA GLU A 102 -7.33 -17.64 18.59
C GLU A 102 -7.88 -16.43 19.35
N THR A 103 -7.61 -15.21 18.89
CA THR A 103 -7.97 -13.95 19.59
C THR A 103 -8.88 -13.04 18.79
N THR A 104 -9.19 -13.37 17.53
CA THR A 104 -9.84 -12.43 16.61
C THR A 104 -11.15 -12.98 16.06
N LEU A 105 -12.23 -12.25 16.31
CA LEU A 105 -13.56 -12.47 15.75
C LEU A 105 -13.84 -11.42 14.68
N VAL A 106 -14.20 -11.87 13.49
CA VAL A 106 -14.54 -11.02 12.36
C VAL A 106 -16.01 -11.20 12.02
N PHE A 107 -16.75 -10.09 11.94
CA PHE A 107 -18.04 -10.03 11.28
C PHE A 107 -17.85 -9.63 9.82
N ARG A 108 -18.22 -10.54 8.91
CA ARG A 108 -18.24 -10.31 7.46
C ARG A 108 -19.64 -9.90 7.03
N PRO A 109 -19.84 -8.67 6.55
CA PRO A 109 -21.08 -8.28 5.90
C PRO A 109 -21.42 -9.22 4.73
N ALA A 110 -22.69 -9.62 4.62
CA ALA A 110 -23.20 -10.48 3.53
C ALA A 110 -23.36 -9.72 2.21
N LYS A 111 -23.33 -8.39 2.28
CA LYS A 111 -23.35 -7.43 1.18
C LYS A 111 -22.44 -6.27 1.55
N LEU A 112 -22.02 -5.49 0.55
CA LEU A 112 -21.34 -4.22 0.78
C LEU A 112 -22.11 -3.37 1.78
N LEU A 113 -21.36 -2.65 2.61
CA LEU A 113 -21.89 -1.61 3.47
C LEU A 113 -22.44 -0.48 2.60
N ASP A 114 -23.45 0.22 3.11
CA ASP A 114 -23.98 1.41 2.45
C ASP A 114 -22.91 2.51 2.50
N ALA A 115 -22.62 3.11 1.36
CA ALA A 115 -21.64 4.19 1.24
C ALA A 115 -22.10 5.47 1.95
N GLY A 116 -21.14 6.23 2.50
CA GLY A 116 -21.37 7.51 3.16
C GLY A 116 -22.25 7.43 4.40
N LYS A 117 -22.36 6.25 5.03
CA LYS A 117 -23.20 6.02 6.21
C LYS A 117 -22.35 5.81 7.45
N SER A 118 -22.83 6.35 8.56
CA SER A 118 -22.35 6.02 9.89
C SER A 118 -23.13 4.81 10.41
N TYR A 119 -22.42 3.86 10.98
CA TYR A 119 -22.94 2.66 11.61
C TYR A 119 -22.63 2.70 13.09
N ARG A 120 -23.66 2.47 13.91
CA ARG A 120 -23.49 2.13 15.31
C ARG A 120 -23.79 0.66 15.48
N GLY A 121 -23.04 -0.03 16.31
CA GLY A 121 -23.27 -1.43 16.58
C GLY A 121 -23.00 -1.80 18.01
N GLU A 122 -23.30 -3.04 18.31
CA GLU A 122 -23.14 -3.65 19.62
C GLU A 122 -22.68 -5.09 19.42
N LEU A 123 -21.65 -5.49 20.16
CA LEU A 123 -21.21 -6.86 20.28
C LEU A 123 -21.64 -7.40 21.64
N ASN A 124 -22.41 -8.48 21.65
CA ASN A 124 -22.77 -9.18 22.88
C ASN A 124 -21.58 -10.03 23.38
N LEU A 125 -20.83 -9.49 24.34
CA LEU A 125 -19.70 -10.17 24.98
C LEU A 125 -20.13 -11.32 25.89
N SER A 126 -21.29 -11.19 26.57
CA SER A 126 -21.82 -12.27 27.43
C SER A 126 -22.17 -13.55 26.65
N GLY A 127 -22.45 -13.39 25.35
CA GLY A 127 -22.62 -14.51 24.42
C GLY A 127 -21.32 -15.24 24.05
N ILE A 128 -20.16 -14.59 24.26
CA ILE A 128 -18.83 -15.11 23.93
C ILE A 128 -18.18 -15.73 25.17
N GLY A 129 -18.22 -15.05 26.31
CA GLY A 129 -17.56 -15.49 27.54
C GLY A 129 -18.13 -14.81 28.78
N GLU A 130 -17.62 -15.18 29.95
CA GLU A 130 -17.99 -14.52 31.20
C GLU A 130 -17.40 -13.11 31.24
N VAL A 131 -18.28 -12.12 31.45
CA VAL A 131 -17.92 -10.70 31.56
C VAL A 131 -18.72 -10.07 32.70
N LYS A 132 -18.21 -8.97 33.26
CA LYS A 132 -18.91 -8.19 34.29
C LYS A 132 -20.26 -7.68 33.76
N ASP A 133 -21.27 -7.58 34.62
CA ASP A 133 -22.64 -7.20 34.21
C ASP A 133 -22.73 -5.87 33.45
N ARG A 134 -21.93 -4.88 33.84
CA ARG A 134 -21.87 -3.58 33.15
C ARG A 134 -21.17 -3.63 31.77
N LEU A 135 -20.51 -4.74 31.44
CA LEU A 135 -19.67 -4.93 30.24
C LEU A 135 -20.20 -6.06 29.36
N GLN A 136 -21.50 -6.39 29.45
CA GLN A 136 -22.10 -7.46 28.66
C GLN A 136 -22.19 -7.13 27.16
N THR A 137 -22.24 -5.85 26.81
CA THR A 137 -22.44 -5.37 25.43
C THR A 137 -21.41 -4.31 25.10
N PHE A 138 -20.57 -4.58 24.11
CA PHE A 138 -19.54 -3.66 23.65
C PHE A 138 -20.04 -2.78 22.50
N PRO A 139 -20.06 -1.44 22.63
CA PRO A 139 -20.50 -0.54 21.57
C PRO A 139 -19.45 -0.45 20.44
N LEU A 140 -19.93 -0.30 19.20
CA LEU A 140 -19.14 -0.14 17.99
C LEU A 140 -19.62 1.11 17.24
N SER A 141 -18.70 1.83 16.61
CA SER A 141 -19.02 2.96 15.73
C SER A 141 -18.00 3.08 14.62
N PHE A 142 -18.46 3.19 13.37
CA PHE A 142 -17.62 3.43 12.21
C PHE A 142 -18.45 4.12 11.11
N GLN A 143 -17.78 4.62 10.08
CA GLN A 143 -18.43 5.21 8.92
C GLN A 143 -17.79 4.75 7.62
N THR A 144 -18.56 4.73 6.53
CA THR A 144 -18.05 4.43 5.19
C THR A 144 -17.83 5.71 4.39
N LEU A 145 -16.91 5.66 3.42
CA LEU A 145 -16.69 6.77 2.50
C LEU A 145 -17.93 6.98 1.61
N LYS A 146 -18.23 8.24 1.31
CA LYS A 146 -19.23 8.56 0.28
C LYS A 146 -18.69 8.14 -1.07
N LYS A 147 -19.53 7.47 -1.87
CA LYS A 147 -19.23 7.20 -3.27
C LYS A 147 -19.02 8.51 -4.02
N ASP A 148 -17.94 8.56 -4.77
CA ASP A 148 -17.62 9.62 -5.71
C ASP A 148 -16.63 9.08 -6.74
N PHE A 149 -16.41 9.82 -7.83
CA PHE A 149 -15.40 9.47 -8.82
C PHE A 149 -14.80 10.69 -9.52
N SER A 150 -13.61 10.49 -10.08
CA SER A 150 -12.98 11.40 -11.02
C SER A 150 -12.76 10.67 -12.33
N ILE A 151 -12.91 11.37 -13.45
CA ILE A 151 -12.69 10.80 -14.77
C ILE A 151 -11.55 11.53 -15.48
N ASN A 152 -10.59 10.77 -15.97
CA ASN A 152 -9.66 11.20 -17.00
C ASN A 152 -10.19 10.70 -18.34
N THR A 153 -10.60 11.63 -19.20
CA THR A 153 -11.24 11.33 -20.49
C THR A 153 -10.29 10.69 -21.50
N GLY A 154 -9.00 10.57 -21.16
CA GLY A 154 -8.06 9.76 -21.90
C GLY A 154 -7.47 10.42 -23.13
N ILE A 155 -6.61 9.69 -23.84
CA ILE A 155 -5.95 10.11 -25.07
C ILE A 155 -6.34 9.20 -26.25
N LEU A 156 -6.27 9.74 -27.47
CA LEU A 156 -6.46 8.98 -28.70
C LEU A 156 -5.16 8.28 -29.08
N GLU A 157 -5.16 6.96 -29.06
CA GLU A 157 -4.04 6.11 -29.49
C GLU A 157 -4.34 5.55 -30.89
N ALA A 158 -3.52 5.89 -31.88
CA ALA A 158 -3.67 5.42 -33.24
C ALA A 158 -3.20 3.97 -33.39
N SER A 159 -3.90 3.19 -34.22
CA SER A 159 -3.37 1.92 -34.73
C SER A 159 -2.11 2.16 -35.55
N GLU A 160 -1.26 1.14 -35.70
CA GLU A 160 0.03 1.27 -36.43
C GLU A 160 -0.14 1.76 -37.88
N ASP A 161 -1.23 1.40 -38.55
CA ASP A 161 -1.57 1.86 -39.89
C ASP A 161 -2.22 3.27 -39.93
N GLY A 162 -2.51 3.83 -38.75
CA GLY A 162 -3.16 5.12 -38.54
C GLY A 162 -4.63 5.18 -39.00
N THR A 163 -5.28 4.04 -39.25
CA THR A 163 -6.67 4.02 -39.79
C THR A 163 -7.74 4.07 -38.70
N THR A 164 -7.40 3.66 -37.48
CA THR A 164 -8.31 3.62 -36.34
C THR A 164 -7.68 4.24 -35.10
N TYR A 165 -8.52 4.71 -34.17
CA TYR A 165 -8.10 5.06 -32.82
C TYR A 165 -8.71 4.13 -31.78
N ASN A 166 -7.98 3.94 -30.70
CA ASN A 166 -8.51 3.56 -29.41
C ASN A 166 -8.47 4.80 -28.50
N LEU A 167 -9.59 5.14 -27.86
CA LEU A 167 -9.60 6.17 -26.82
C LEU A 167 -9.43 5.48 -25.47
N VAL A 168 -8.31 5.74 -24.79
CA VAL A 168 -7.96 5.08 -23.52
C VAL A 168 -8.01 6.10 -22.40
N GLY A 169 -8.91 5.91 -21.44
CA GLY A 169 -9.08 6.76 -20.27
C GLY A 169 -9.27 5.94 -18.99
N GLU A 170 -9.54 6.62 -17.88
CA GLU A 170 -9.73 5.97 -16.59
C GLU A 170 -10.74 6.71 -15.70
N ILE A 171 -11.41 5.94 -14.85
CA ILE A 171 -12.23 6.42 -13.74
C ILE A 171 -11.55 5.98 -12.44
N VAL A 172 -11.36 6.92 -11.53
CA VAL A 172 -10.87 6.64 -10.18
C VAL A 172 -11.98 6.92 -9.17
N THR A 173 -12.34 5.91 -8.37
CA THR A 173 -13.43 5.98 -7.39
C THR A 173 -12.90 6.29 -5.99
N SER A 174 -13.75 6.89 -5.14
CA SER A 174 -13.40 7.24 -3.75
C SER A 174 -13.31 6.05 -2.79
N ASP A 175 -13.96 4.94 -3.14
CA ASP A 175 -14.00 3.67 -2.42
C ASP A 175 -14.34 2.57 -3.44
N PHE A 176 -14.41 1.31 -2.99
CA PHE A 176 -14.84 0.20 -3.82
C PHE A 176 -16.26 0.43 -4.38
N ILE A 177 -16.38 0.35 -5.70
CA ILE A 177 -17.66 0.37 -6.41
C ILE A 177 -17.67 -0.85 -7.33
N GLU A 178 -18.78 -1.60 -7.35
CA GLU A 178 -18.86 -2.79 -8.21
C GLU A 178 -18.61 -2.41 -9.67
N ASN A 179 -17.79 -3.20 -10.36
CA ASN A 179 -17.37 -2.95 -11.75
C ASN A 179 -18.54 -2.55 -12.66
N LYS A 180 -19.62 -3.32 -12.64
CA LYS A 180 -20.82 -3.06 -13.45
C LYS A 180 -21.50 -1.73 -13.11
N GLU A 181 -21.42 -1.30 -11.86
CA GLU A 181 -21.93 0.00 -11.43
C GLU A 181 -21.05 1.13 -12.00
N VAL A 182 -19.72 1.01 -11.94
CA VAL A 182 -18.77 1.96 -12.56
C VAL A 182 -18.96 2.04 -14.08
N GLU A 183 -19.14 0.91 -14.75
CA GLU A 183 -19.40 0.87 -16.21
C GLU A 183 -20.64 1.69 -16.60
N ASN A 184 -21.66 1.78 -15.73
CA ASN A 184 -22.86 2.58 -15.98
C ASN A 184 -22.64 4.08 -15.80
N PHE A 185 -21.52 4.51 -15.20
CA PHE A 185 -21.22 5.92 -15.05
C PHE A 185 -20.90 6.57 -16.36
N LEU A 186 -20.36 5.85 -17.33
CA LEU A 186 -19.82 6.41 -18.56
C LEU A 186 -20.54 5.87 -19.79
N GLU A 187 -20.81 6.76 -20.74
CA GLU A 187 -21.36 6.43 -22.06
C GLU A 187 -20.50 7.11 -23.13
N ALA A 188 -20.11 6.36 -24.16
CA ALA A 188 -19.41 6.88 -25.33
C ALA A 188 -20.31 6.83 -26.57
N ARG A 189 -20.41 7.96 -27.29
CA ARG A 189 -21.19 8.06 -28.54
C ARG A 189 -20.36 8.66 -29.66
N LEU A 190 -20.33 8.01 -30.81
CA LEU A 190 -19.79 8.59 -32.05
C LEU A 190 -20.96 9.14 -32.87
N GLY A 191 -21.09 10.46 -32.91
CA GLY A 191 -22.30 11.13 -33.38
C GLY A 191 -23.55 10.67 -32.60
N LYS A 192 -24.48 9.97 -33.26
CA LYS A 192 -25.70 9.42 -32.63
C LYS A 192 -25.59 7.96 -32.20
N LYS A 193 -24.49 7.27 -32.53
CA LYS A 193 -24.34 5.83 -32.29
C LYS A 193 -23.59 5.59 -30.99
N ASN A 194 -24.16 4.75 -30.12
CA ASN A 194 -23.47 4.28 -28.91
C ASN A 194 -22.34 3.31 -29.28
N ILE A 195 -21.17 3.50 -28.67
CA ILE A 195 -20.04 2.60 -28.78
C ILE A 195 -19.90 1.84 -27.46
N ARG A 196 -19.70 0.53 -27.55
CA ARG A 196 -19.41 -0.31 -26.39
C ARG A 196 -17.95 -0.09 -25.98
N MET A 197 -17.73 0.17 -24.69
CA MET A 197 -16.40 0.26 -24.10
C MET A 197 -15.92 -1.11 -23.62
N GLU A 198 -14.61 -1.28 -23.66
CA GLU A 198 -13.88 -2.36 -22.99
C GLU A 198 -13.31 -1.81 -21.68
N TRP A 199 -13.29 -2.64 -20.64
CA TRP A 199 -12.91 -2.22 -19.30
C TRP A 199 -11.85 -3.13 -18.70
N ASP A 200 -10.91 -2.52 -17.99
CA ASP A 200 -9.95 -3.19 -17.11
C ASP A 200 -10.18 -2.71 -15.68
N HIS A 201 -10.47 -3.68 -14.80
CA HIS A 201 -10.76 -3.51 -13.38
C HIS A 201 -9.78 -4.32 -12.53
N SER A 202 -8.53 -4.43 -12.98
CA SER A 202 -7.44 -5.12 -12.26
C SER A 202 -7.14 -4.53 -10.88
N THR A 203 -7.60 -3.31 -10.61
CA THR A 203 -7.50 -2.67 -9.29
C THR A 203 -8.89 -2.30 -8.77
N ASP A 204 -9.04 -2.23 -7.45
CA ASP A 204 -10.32 -1.96 -6.79
C ASP A 204 -10.83 -0.52 -6.94
N LEU A 205 -9.94 0.44 -7.24
CA LEU A 205 -10.25 1.88 -7.28
C LEU A 205 -9.99 2.53 -8.64
N ILE A 206 -9.18 1.93 -9.50
CA ILE A 206 -8.83 2.46 -10.83
C ILE A 206 -9.44 1.54 -11.89
N HIS A 207 -10.36 2.12 -12.67
CA HIS A 207 -11.10 1.43 -13.71
C HIS A 207 -10.74 2.06 -15.06
N ARG A 208 -9.92 1.36 -15.85
CA ARG A 208 -9.50 1.84 -17.16
C ARG A 208 -10.55 1.47 -18.20
N PHE A 209 -10.91 2.40 -19.07
CA PHE A 209 -11.83 2.15 -20.17
C PHE A 209 -11.14 2.40 -21.52
N THR A 210 -11.51 1.59 -22.50
CA THR A 210 -11.10 1.76 -23.90
C THR A 210 -12.36 1.87 -24.77
N VAL A 211 -12.43 2.89 -25.62
CA VAL A 211 -13.37 2.92 -26.75
C VAL A 211 -12.61 2.44 -27.98
N PRO A 212 -12.76 1.16 -28.39
CA PRO A 212 -11.91 0.58 -29.42
C PRO A 212 -12.39 0.90 -30.84
N GLY A 213 -11.46 0.88 -31.79
CA GLY A 213 -11.77 0.75 -33.22
C GLY A 213 -12.51 1.94 -33.83
N ILE A 214 -12.23 3.16 -33.37
CA ILE A 214 -12.80 4.40 -33.90
C ILE A 214 -12.19 4.65 -35.28
N LYS A 215 -12.92 4.33 -36.35
CA LYS A 215 -12.46 4.52 -37.74
C LYS A 215 -12.37 6.00 -38.08
N ARG A 216 -11.23 6.44 -38.61
CA ARG A 216 -11.07 7.79 -39.17
C ARG A 216 -11.77 7.88 -40.54
N THR A 217 -12.32 9.05 -40.84
CA THR A 217 -12.95 9.33 -42.14
C THR A 217 -12.34 10.56 -42.80
N GLU A 218 -12.75 10.88 -44.03
CA GLU A 218 -12.31 12.13 -44.69
C GLU A 218 -12.80 13.40 -44.00
N LYS A 219 -13.85 13.29 -43.17
CA LYS A 219 -14.37 14.40 -42.36
C LYS A 219 -14.01 14.19 -40.89
N ALA A 220 -13.85 15.29 -40.18
CA ALA A 220 -13.72 15.26 -38.73
C ALA A 220 -14.98 14.63 -38.12
N GLN A 221 -14.80 13.87 -37.03
CA GLN A 221 -15.88 13.27 -36.28
C GLN A 221 -15.79 13.68 -34.82
N GLU A 222 -16.86 13.47 -34.07
CA GLU A 222 -16.93 13.82 -32.66
C GLU A 222 -17.39 12.60 -31.86
N ILE A 223 -16.63 12.30 -30.80
CA ILE A 223 -17.05 11.37 -29.76
C ILE A 223 -17.52 12.19 -28.56
N THR A 224 -18.77 12.00 -28.17
CA THR A 224 -19.29 12.51 -26.91
C THR A 224 -19.06 11.46 -25.83
N LEU A 225 -18.24 11.78 -24.83
CA LEU A 225 -18.18 11.05 -23.57
C LEU A 225 -19.12 11.74 -22.59
N ARG A 226 -20.08 11.00 -22.05
CA ARG A 226 -21.00 11.51 -21.03
C ARG A 226 -20.88 10.65 -19.79
N TRP A 227 -20.74 11.28 -18.63
CA TRP A 227 -20.78 10.59 -17.36
C TRP A 227 -21.91 11.07 -16.45
N ASP A 228 -22.53 10.15 -15.72
CA ASP A 228 -23.70 10.39 -14.88
C ASP A 228 -23.73 9.41 -13.70
N GLY A 229 -23.19 9.82 -12.56
CA GLY A 229 -23.16 9.03 -11.33
C GLY A 229 -24.45 9.11 -10.49
N THR A 230 -25.43 9.89 -10.92
CA THR A 230 -26.60 10.25 -10.09
C THR A 230 -27.44 9.04 -9.66
N LYS A 231 -27.51 8.00 -10.50
CA LYS A 231 -28.22 6.74 -10.19
C LYS A 231 -27.53 5.93 -9.08
N SER A 232 -26.28 6.23 -8.80
CA SER A 232 -25.44 5.56 -7.80
C SER A 232 -25.21 6.42 -6.55
N GLY A 233 -25.97 7.50 -6.41
CA GLY A 233 -25.87 8.41 -5.27
C GLY A 233 -24.69 9.39 -5.36
N VAL A 234 -23.94 9.40 -6.47
CA VAL A 234 -22.87 10.37 -6.71
C VAL A 234 -23.44 11.62 -7.36
N GLN A 235 -23.16 12.80 -6.81
CA GLN A 235 -23.70 14.08 -7.31
C GLN A 235 -22.88 14.66 -8.47
N GLN A 236 -22.44 13.81 -9.39
CA GLN A 236 -21.59 14.19 -10.51
C GLN A 236 -22.22 13.78 -11.84
N LYS A 237 -22.37 14.75 -12.74
CA LYS A 237 -22.88 14.54 -14.10
C LYS A 237 -22.33 15.60 -15.04
N ASN A 238 -21.65 15.16 -16.09
CA ASN A 238 -21.10 16.07 -17.09
C ASN A 238 -20.86 15.32 -18.42
N SER A 239 -20.37 16.02 -19.43
CA SER A 239 -20.00 15.45 -20.72
C SER A 239 -18.87 16.24 -21.36
N THR A 240 -18.04 15.56 -22.14
CA THR A 240 -17.04 16.19 -23.00
C THR A 240 -17.18 15.72 -24.45
N ILE A 241 -16.68 16.53 -25.38
CA ILE A 241 -16.59 16.18 -26.80
C ILE A 241 -15.11 16.04 -27.14
N ILE A 242 -14.77 14.88 -27.72
CA ILE A 242 -13.44 14.57 -28.22
C ILE A 242 -13.50 14.59 -29.74
N ASN A 243 -12.68 15.45 -30.33
CA ASN A 243 -12.60 15.62 -31.77
C ASN A 243 -11.68 14.54 -32.37
N ILE A 244 -12.19 13.82 -33.36
CA ILE A 244 -11.46 12.83 -34.15
C ILE A 244 -11.02 13.51 -35.45
N PRO A 245 -9.70 13.67 -35.67
CA PRO A 245 -9.19 14.35 -36.87
C PRO A 245 -9.42 13.50 -38.14
N PRO A 246 -9.60 14.15 -39.31
CA PRO A 246 -9.69 13.49 -40.61
C PRO A 246 -8.50 12.56 -40.90
N ALA A 247 -8.72 11.51 -41.69
CA ALA A 247 -7.70 10.52 -42.04
C ALA A 247 -6.53 11.06 -42.89
N GLY A 248 -6.73 12.18 -43.59
CA GLY A 248 -5.71 12.79 -44.47
C GLY A 248 -4.95 13.96 -43.85
N GLU A 249 -5.18 14.28 -42.57
CA GLU A 249 -4.60 15.44 -41.91
C GLU A 249 -3.61 15.00 -40.83
N PHE A 250 -2.34 15.40 -40.97
CA PHE A 250 -1.32 15.21 -39.94
C PHE A 250 -1.13 16.49 -39.11
N LYS A 251 -1.50 16.44 -37.83
CA LYS A 251 -1.42 17.58 -36.90
C LYS A 251 -1.19 17.14 -35.45
N VAL A 252 -0.85 18.10 -34.59
CA VAL A 252 -0.90 17.94 -33.13
C VAL A 252 -2.36 18.00 -32.67
N VAL A 253 -2.80 16.97 -31.95
CA VAL A 253 -4.17 16.82 -31.44
C VAL A 253 -4.27 17.33 -30.00
N ASP A 254 -3.30 16.97 -29.16
CA ASP A 254 -3.30 17.32 -27.74
C ASP A 254 -1.86 17.33 -27.20
N VAL A 255 -1.62 18.08 -26.13
CA VAL A 255 -0.34 18.12 -25.41
C VAL A 255 -0.63 18.05 -23.92
N ARG A 256 -0.10 17.03 -23.26
CA ARG A 256 -0.31 16.78 -21.82
C ARG A 256 1.00 16.78 -21.07
N ILE A 257 1.06 17.55 -19.99
CA ILE A 257 2.20 17.57 -19.08
C ILE A 257 1.94 16.64 -17.89
N GLN A 258 2.93 15.86 -17.53
CA GLN A 258 3.02 15.18 -16.25
C GLN A 258 4.00 15.96 -15.37
N LYS A 259 3.51 16.43 -14.22
CA LYS A 259 4.32 17.12 -13.20
C LYS A 259 4.78 16.13 -12.12
N GLY A 260 5.72 16.54 -11.27
CA GLY A 260 6.27 15.73 -10.17
C GLY A 260 7.71 15.28 -10.43
N ASP A 261 8.14 14.18 -9.81
CA ASP A 261 9.52 13.68 -9.89
C ASP A 261 9.86 13.07 -11.27
N SER A 262 8.85 12.59 -12.00
CA SER A 262 8.98 12.04 -13.35
C SER A 262 8.30 12.95 -14.38
N GLN A 263 8.85 14.14 -14.59
CA GLN A 263 8.26 15.11 -15.52
C GLN A 263 8.31 14.59 -16.96
N SER A 264 7.20 14.74 -17.67
CA SER A 264 7.15 14.42 -19.10
C SER A 264 6.12 15.28 -19.83
N VAL A 265 6.29 15.40 -21.14
CA VAL A 265 5.35 16.04 -22.06
C VAL A 265 4.93 14.98 -23.07
N ASN A 266 3.67 14.56 -23.01
CA ASN A 266 3.06 13.68 -24.00
C ASN A 266 2.43 14.53 -25.10
N ILE A 267 2.95 14.39 -26.32
CA ILE A 267 2.50 15.10 -27.51
C ILE A 267 1.74 14.08 -28.36
N ILE A 268 0.44 14.31 -28.54
CA ILE A 268 -0.45 13.39 -29.23
C ILE A 268 -0.68 13.94 -30.64
N PHE A 269 -0.19 13.23 -31.64
CA PHE A 269 -0.41 13.54 -33.05
C PHE A 269 -1.65 12.82 -33.60
N SER A 270 -2.16 13.27 -34.74
CA SER A 270 -3.27 12.60 -35.43
C SER A 270 -2.84 11.30 -36.12
N ASP A 271 -1.58 11.15 -36.53
CA ASP A 271 -1.10 9.95 -37.20
C ASP A 271 0.11 9.37 -36.45
N PRO A 272 0.38 8.06 -36.59
CA PRO A 272 1.61 7.47 -36.07
C PRO A 272 2.83 8.21 -36.61
N VAL A 273 3.71 8.64 -35.71
CA VAL A 273 4.94 9.36 -36.06
C VAL A 273 5.96 8.37 -36.64
N ASP A 274 6.77 8.80 -37.59
CA ASP A 274 7.82 7.94 -38.17
C ASP A 274 8.81 7.50 -37.07
N PRO A 275 8.88 6.20 -36.73
CA PRO A 275 9.72 5.72 -35.63
C PRO A 275 11.22 5.78 -35.95
N SER A 276 11.59 6.00 -37.21
CA SER A 276 12.99 6.10 -37.65
C SER A 276 13.53 7.53 -37.66
N GLN A 277 12.68 8.54 -37.44
CA GLN A 277 13.07 9.93 -37.49
C GLN A 277 13.72 10.39 -36.17
N GLU A 278 14.84 11.10 -36.28
CA GLU A 278 15.43 11.81 -35.14
C GLU A 278 14.59 13.06 -34.83
N LEU A 279 14.14 13.18 -33.58
CA LEU A 279 13.26 14.26 -33.14
C LEU A 279 13.99 15.40 -32.44
N GLU A 280 15.27 15.20 -32.10
CA GLU A 280 16.11 16.26 -31.55
C GLU A 280 16.17 17.47 -32.51
N GLY A 281 15.85 18.66 -32.00
CA GLY A 281 15.77 19.90 -32.79
C GLY A 281 14.50 20.04 -33.64
N LEU A 282 13.70 18.98 -33.82
CA LEU A 282 12.36 19.06 -34.41
C LEU A 282 11.26 19.24 -33.36
N ILE A 283 11.45 18.66 -32.18
CA ILE A 283 10.60 18.83 -31.02
C ILE A 283 11.50 19.25 -29.86
N TYR A 284 11.33 20.48 -29.37
CA TYR A 284 12.22 21.04 -28.35
C TYR A 284 11.48 22.02 -27.43
N LEU A 285 12.09 22.31 -26.28
CA LEU A 285 11.59 23.28 -25.31
C LEU A 285 12.38 24.58 -25.40
N GLU A 286 11.73 25.71 -25.15
CA GLU A 286 12.35 27.02 -24.96
C GLU A 286 12.05 27.55 -23.54
N PRO A 287 13.07 27.93 -22.74
CA PRO A 287 14.50 27.85 -23.02
C PRO A 287 14.99 26.41 -23.22
N SER A 288 16.08 26.26 -23.97
CA SER A 288 16.60 24.94 -24.39
C SER A 288 16.97 24.08 -23.19
N VAL A 289 16.39 22.88 -23.13
CA VAL A 289 16.66 21.85 -22.12
C VAL A 289 16.86 20.53 -22.84
N GLN A 290 17.98 19.86 -22.57
CA GLN A 290 18.23 18.50 -23.07
C GLN A 290 17.07 17.60 -22.67
N SER A 291 16.53 16.86 -23.64
CA SER A 291 15.35 16.03 -23.42
C SER A 291 15.50 14.72 -24.18
N GLY A 292 15.20 13.61 -23.51
CA GLY A 292 15.01 12.33 -24.19
C GLY A 292 13.65 12.32 -24.88
N THR A 293 13.54 11.65 -26.02
CA THR A 293 12.26 11.44 -26.70
C THR A 293 12.01 9.96 -26.90
N SER A 294 10.74 9.55 -26.86
CA SER A 294 10.32 8.20 -27.23
C SER A 294 9.04 8.28 -28.04
N ILE A 295 8.92 7.41 -29.04
CA ILE A 295 7.78 7.36 -29.95
C ILE A 295 7.00 6.07 -29.68
N ARG A 296 5.71 6.21 -29.39
CA ARG A 296 4.76 5.10 -29.31
C ARG A 296 3.57 5.43 -30.20
N SER A 297 3.54 4.85 -31.41
CA SER A 297 2.53 5.16 -32.43
C SER A 297 2.43 6.67 -32.68
N ASN A 298 1.30 7.30 -32.38
CA ASN A 298 1.05 8.73 -32.55
C ASN A 298 1.42 9.58 -31.32
N ILE A 299 1.99 8.98 -30.28
CA ILE A 299 2.37 9.68 -29.05
C ILE A 299 3.89 9.81 -29.04
N VAL A 300 4.36 11.04 -28.90
CA VAL A 300 5.75 11.33 -28.59
C VAL A 300 5.83 11.77 -27.13
N THR A 301 6.59 11.03 -26.33
CA THR A 301 6.87 11.42 -24.94
C THR A 301 8.24 12.08 -24.89
N LEU A 302 8.26 13.36 -24.51
CA LEU A 302 9.46 14.14 -24.26
C LEU A 302 9.73 14.18 -22.76
N ILE A 303 10.92 13.75 -22.33
CA ILE A 303 11.35 13.65 -20.94
C ILE A 303 12.54 14.60 -20.75
N PRO A 304 12.35 15.74 -20.06
CA PRO A 304 13.45 16.65 -19.74
C PRO A 304 14.53 15.94 -18.91
N SER A 305 15.81 16.21 -19.20
CA SER A 305 16.94 15.66 -18.42
C SER A 305 17.10 16.31 -17.05
N ALA A 306 16.43 17.45 -16.84
CA ALA A 306 16.40 18.20 -15.58
C ALA A 306 14.96 18.60 -15.24
N THR A 307 14.67 18.70 -13.93
CA THR A 307 13.38 19.16 -13.43
C THR A 307 13.13 20.61 -13.83
N LEU A 308 12.06 20.85 -14.59
CA LEU A 308 11.56 22.16 -14.97
C LEU A 308 10.76 22.76 -13.81
N GLN A 309 11.06 24.01 -13.47
CA GLN A 309 10.37 24.80 -12.42
C GLN A 309 9.88 26.15 -12.96
N GLN A 310 9.72 26.24 -14.28
CA GLN A 310 9.41 27.49 -14.97
C GLN A 310 8.41 27.25 -16.10
N LYS A 311 7.85 28.34 -16.64
CA LYS A 311 7.09 28.24 -17.88
C LYS A 311 8.09 28.01 -19.01
N VAL A 312 7.83 27.00 -19.83
CA VAL A 312 8.61 26.70 -21.03
C VAL A 312 7.68 26.69 -22.22
N THR A 313 8.19 26.99 -23.39
CA THR A 313 7.44 26.89 -24.64
C THR A 313 7.85 25.61 -25.35
N LEU A 314 6.89 24.74 -25.66
CA LEU A 314 7.11 23.62 -26.56
C LEU A 314 7.10 24.12 -28.00
N HIS A 315 8.07 23.72 -28.80
CA HIS A 315 8.15 23.95 -30.23
C HIS A 315 8.18 22.61 -30.98
N ILE A 316 7.39 22.53 -32.04
CA ILE A 316 7.31 21.38 -32.95
C ILE A 316 7.42 21.93 -34.37
N GLU A 317 8.49 21.58 -35.06
CA GLU A 317 8.76 22.02 -36.42
C GLU A 317 7.85 21.36 -37.44
N SER A 318 7.53 22.08 -38.53
CA SER A 318 6.65 21.56 -39.58
C SER A 318 7.23 20.33 -40.30
N SER A 319 8.55 20.13 -40.23
CA SER A 319 9.25 19.03 -40.88
C SER A 319 9.05 17.67 -40.22
N VAL A 320 8.49 17.60 -39.00
CA VAL A 320 8.13 16.33 -38.34
C VAL A 320 7.22 15.52 -39.28
N ARG A 321 7.59 14.26 -39.56
CA ARG A 321 6.84 13.35 -40.43
C ARG A 321 6.08 12.26 -39.68
N ASN A 322 4.94 11.87 -40.25
CA ASN A 322 4.27 10.63 -39.89
C ASN A 322 4.90 9.41 -40.58
N SER A 323 4.49 8.21 -40.19
CA SER A 323 4.92 6.91 -40.74
C SER A 323 4.68 6.74 -42.26
N LYS A 324 3.87 7.60 -42.87
CA LYS A 324 3.58 7.63 -44.32
C LYS A 324 4.43 8.66 -45.06
N GLY A 325 5.33 9.36 -44.37
CA GLY A 325 6.20 10.40 -44.92
C GLY A 325 5.56 11.78 -45.05
N THR A 326 4.33 11.98 -44.59
CA THR A 326 3.66 13.28 -44.62
C THR A 326 4.14 14.17 -43.47
N SER A 327 4.57 15.39 -43.79
CA SER A 327 4.97 16.41 -42.80
C SER A 327 3.78 17.18 -42.23
N LEU A 328 3.95 17.82 -41.07
CA LEU A 328 2.97 18.75 -40.52
C LEU A 328 2.74 19.93 -41.47
N SER A 329 1.50 20.44 -41.54
CA SER A 329 1.16 21.59 -42.38
C SER A 329 1.81 22.90 -41.94
N SER A 330 2.09 23.02 -40.64
CA SER A 330 2.72 24.18 -40.00
C SER A 330 3.39 23.74 -38.71
N GLY A 331 4.37 24.52 -38.23
CA GLY A 331 4.90 24.33 -36.89
C GLY A 331 3.82 24.54 -35.83
N TYR A 332 4.02 23.94 -34.67
CA TYR A 332 3.15 24.06 -33.50
C TYR A 332 3.96 24.59 -32.32
N SER A 333 3.36 25.50 -31.54
CA SER A 333 3.97 26.01 -30.32
C SER A 333 2.93 26.16 -29.21
N SER A 334 3.29 25.78 -27.99
CA SER A 334 2.42 25.90 -26.82
C SER A 334 3.22 26.21 -25.57
N GLY A 335 2.73 27.16 -24.76
CA GLY A 335 3.25 27.39 -23.42
C GLY A 335 2.89 26.25 -22.48
N LEU A 336 3.87 25.73 -21.76
CA LEU A 336 3.76 24.69 -20.75
C LEU A 336 4.16 25.26 -19.40
N ASP A 337 3.30 25.08 -18.40
CA ASP A 337 3.51 25.67 -17.09
C ASP A 337 4.02 24.63 -16.08
N PHE A 338 5.33 24.65 -15.85
CA PHE A 338 5.99 23.88 -14.79
C PHE A 338 6.29 24.73 -13.53
N THR A 339 5.80 25.97 -13.43
CA THR A 339 6.11 26.87 -12.27
C THR A 339 5.48 26.40 -10.97
N ALA A 340 4.20 26.03 -10.95
CA ALA A 340 3.54 25.70 -9.69
C ALA A 340 3.64 24.19 -9.38
N LEU A 341 4.54 23.85 -8.45
CA LEU A 341 4.42 22.61 -7.69
C LEU A 341 3.30 22.79 -6.65
N ASN A 342 2.38 21.85 -6.54
CA ASN A 342 1.36 21.95 -5.50
C ASN A 342 2.01 21.85 -4.10
N PRO A 343 1.42 22.44 -3.05
CA PRO A 343 1.90 22.31 -1.69
C PRO A 343 2.11 20.84 -1.30
N GLY A 344 3.23 20.54 -0.66
CA GLY A 344 3.60 19.16 -0.38
C GLY A 344 4.65 19.01 0.71
N ILE A 345 4.65 17.84 1.34
CA ILE A 345 5.64 17.41 2.34
C ILE A 345 6.17 16.04 1.92
N GLN A 346 7.48 15.83 2.02
CA GLN A 346 8.12 14.53 1.78
C GLN A 346 9.21 14.27 2.82
N LEU A 347 9.37 13.03 3.26
CA LEU A 347 10.46 12.67 4.16
C LEU A 347 11.74 12.35 3.39
N THR A 348 12.89 12.64 3.99
CA THR A 348 14.20 12.32 3.42
C THR A 348 14.93 11.26 4.25
N GLY A 349 15.70 10.40 3.58
CA GLY A 349 16.44 9.28 4.19
C GLY A 349 15.54 8.12 4.65
N ASN A 350 16.15 7.02 5.09
CA ASN A 350 15.45 5.80 5.55
C ASN A 350 15.87 5.38 6.98
N GLY A 351 16.61 6.23 7.70
CA GLY A 351 17.12 5.92 9.03
C GLY A 351 16.00 5.81 10.06
N ILE A 352 16.01 4.72 10.84
CA ILE A 352 15.01 4.40 11.87
C ILE A 352 15.62 4.49 13.27
N ILE A 353 16.92 4.22 13.42
CA ILE A 353 17.61 4.32 14.70
C ILE A 353 18.42 5.62 14.67
N LEU A 354 18.16 6.49 15.63
CA LEU A 354 18.93 7.70 15.85
C LEU A 354 19.70 7.54 17.17
N PRO A 355 21.04 7.59 17.15
CA PRO A 355 21.84 7.63 18.36
C PRO A 355 21.36 8.77 19.26
N SER A 356 21.37 8.57 20.58
CA SER A 356 20.91 9.54 21.59
C SER A 356 21.86 10.74 21.75
N SER A 357 22.49 11.17 20.66
CA SER A 357 23.26 12.42 20.57
C SER A 357 22.33 13.62 20.76
N GLN A 358 22.89 14.78 21.16
CA GLN A 358 22.12 15.99 21.48
C GLN A 358 21.28 16.55 20.31
N ASN A 359 21.48 16.05 19.08
CA ASN A 359 20.81 16.52 17.87
C ASN A 359 20.00 15.39 17.22
N LEU A 360 18.71 15.28 17.57
CA LEU A 360 17.79 14.34 16.93
C LEU A 360 17.16 14.99 15.71
N ILE A 361 17.94 15.02 14.64
CA ILE A 361 17.58 15.69 13.40
C ILE A 361 16.56 14.83 12.63
N PHE A 362 15.39 15.40 12.41
CA PHE A 362 14.35 14.86 11.53
C PHE A 362 14.31 15.66 10.22
N PRO A 363 14.91 15.14 9.14
CA PRO A 363 14.96 15.84 7.87
C PRO A 363 13.72 15.55 7.01
N PHE A 364 13.22 16.58 6.35
CA PHE A 364 12.06 16.51 5.45
C PHE A 364 12.14 17.63 4.42
N GLN A 365 11.44 17.48 3.30
CA GLN A 365 11.31 18.51 2.29
C GLN A 365 9.89 19.06 2.26
N THR A 366 9.75 20.35 1.95
CA THR A 366 8.46 20.96 1.66
C THR A 366 8.52 21.78 0.39
N VAL A 367 7.37 21.99 -0.24
CA VAL A 367 7.22 22.92 -1.36
C VAL A 367 5.93 23.71 -1.16
N ASN A 368 5.92 24.99 -1.52
CA ASN A 368 4.75 25.87 -1.42
C ASN A 368 4.05 25.87 -0.05
N LEU A 369 4.80 25.71 1.05
CA LEU A 369 4.30 25.76 2.43
C LEU A 369 5.12 26.76 3.26
N ARG A 370 4.42 27.47 4.16
CA ARG A 370 5.03 28.36 5.18
C ARG A 370 5.15 27.74 6.56
N ALA A 371 4.41 26.66 6.80
CA ALA A 371 4.36 25.95 8.08
C ALA A 371 3.94 24.49 7.87
N VAL A 372 4.20 23.65 8.86
CA VAL A 372 3.69 22.28 8.97
C VAL A 372 3.22 22.03 10.40
N ASP A 373 2.32 21.09 10.58
CA ASP A 373 1.97 20.58 11.91
C ASP A 373 2.89 19.41 12.25
N LEU A 374 3.48 19.45 13.45
CA LEU A 374 4.32 18.39 14.01
C LEU A 374 3.58 17.71 15.15
N LYS A 375 3.40 16.39 15.05
CA LYS A 375 2.89 15.53 16.11
C LYS A 375 3.92 14.45 16.42
N ILE A 376 4.37 14.37 17.68
CA ILE A 376 5.33 13.37 18.14
C ILE A 376 4.62 12.47 19.14
N ILE A 377 4.55 11.17 18.82
CA ILE A 377 3.90 10.16 19.64
C ILE A 377 4.97 9.24 20.23
N LYS A 378 5.04 9.16 21.56
CA LYS A 378 5.92 8.25 22.30
C LYS A 378 5.27 6.89 22.43
N ILE A 379 5.87 5.85 21.86
CA ILE A 379 5.50 4.44 22.10
C ILE A 379 6.33 3.96 23.30
N PHE A 380 5.66 3.45 24.33
CA PHE A 380 6.31 3.10 25.59
C PHE A 380 7.16 1.82 25.49
N GLU A 381 8.25 1.74 26.25
CA GLU A 381 9.14 0.57 26.30
C GLU A 381 8.38 -0.73 26.62
N ASN A 382 7.42 -0.69 27.54
CA ASN A 382 6.64 -1.86 27.95
C ASN A 382 5.59 -2.30 26.92
N THR A 383 5.18 -1.43 26.00
CA THR A 383 4.19 -1.71 24.94
C THR A 383 4.84 -1.95 23.58
N LEU A 384 6.09 -1.52 23.39
CA LEU A 384 6.82 -1.62 22.13
C LEU A 384 6.99 -3.08 21.63
N PRO A 385 7.27 -4.09 22.46
CA PRO A 385 7.30 -5.48 21.99
C PRO A 385 5.98 -5.91 21.33
N TYR A 386 4.85 -5.50 21.91
CA TYR A 386 3.51 -5.78 21.37
C TYR A 386 3.21 -4.97 20.11
N PHE A 387 3.67 -3.73 20.03
CA PHE A 387 3.62 -2.95 18.78
C PHE A 387 4.33 -3.70 17.64
N LEU A 388 5.51 -4.28 17.91
CA LEU A 388 6.31 -5.02 16.92
C LEU A 388 5.76 -6.39 16.55
N GLN A 389 4.81 -6.95 17.31
CA GLN A 389 4.04 -8.13 16.91
C GLN A 389 3.11 -7.84 15.74
N GLU A 390 2.53 -6.63 15.69
CA GLU A 390 1.55 -6.22 14.69
C GLU A 390 2.13 -5.32 13.60
N ASN A 391 3.23 -4.63 13.89
CA ASN A 391 3.83 -3.62 13.02
C ASN A 391 5.33 -3.88 12.83
N ASP A 392 5.94 -3.15 11.90
CA ASP A 392 7.38 -3.10 11.76
C ASP A 392 7.96 -1.92 12.54
N ILE A 393 9.28 -1.91 12.76
CA ILE A 393 9.89 -0.84 13.54
C ILE A 393 9.82 0.51 12.81
N ASN A 394 9.78 0.52 11.48
CA ASN A 394 9.81 1.73 10.63
C ASN A 394 8.44 2.39 10.41
N SER A 395 7.36 1.63 10.55
CA SER A 395 6.01 2.02 10.16
C SER A 395 4.99 1.27 11.01
N GLY A 396 3.78 1.81 11.11
CA GLY A 396 2.73 1.10 11.83
C GLY A 396 1.46 1.90 12.01
N TYR A 397 0.36 1.16 12.13
CA TYR A 397 -0.98 1.66 12.35
C TYR A 397 -1.37 1.52 13.83
N TYR A 398 -2.50 2.09 14.23
CA TYR A 398 -3.06 1.94 15.58
C TYR A 398 -2.12 2.34 16.73
N VAL A 399 -1.29 3.36 16.51
CA VAL A 399 -0.24 3.76 17.48
C VAL A 399 -0.83 4.22 18.82
N LYS A 400 -2.08 4.69 18.83
CA LYS A 400 -2.85 5.02 20.05
C LYS A 400 -2.90 3.87 21.05
N ARG A 401 -2.73 2.61 20.62
CA ARG A 401 -2.68 1.48 21.55
C ARG A 401 -1.41 1.37 22.37
N PHE A 402 -0.31 1.82 21.81
CA PHE A 402 1.02 1.56 22.33
C PHE A 402 1.71 2.83 22.83
N GLY A 403 1.18 4.01 22.51
CA GLY A 403 1.82 5.28 22.80
C GLY A 403 0.89 6.46 23.02
N ARG A 404 1.49 7.61 23.34
CA ARG A 404 0.80 8.89 23.59
C ARG A 404 1.51 10.07 22.93
N PRO A 405 0.79 11.13 22.49
CA PRO A 405 1.40 12.35 21.99
C PRO A 405 2.17 12.98 23.13
N VAL A 406 3.44 13.25 22.89
CA VAL A 406 4.32 14.01 23.79
C VAL A 406 4.54 15.42 23.29
N PHE A 407 4.21 15.68 22.02
CA PHE A 407 4.20 17.01 21.44
C PHE A 407 3.18 17.09 20.30
N SER A 408 2.50 18.23 20.17
CA SER A 408 1.67 18.60 19.02
C SER A 408 1.71 20.11 18.85
N GLY A 409 2.04 20.59 17.66
CA GLY A 409 2.12 22.02 17.44
C GLY A 409 2.53 22.40 16.02
N ARG A 410 2.28 23.66 15.67
CA ARG A 410 2.68 24.25 14.38
C ARG A 410 4.17 24.58 14.40
N ILE A 411 4.85 24.20 13.32
CA ILE A 411 6.25 24.55 13.04
C ILE A 411 6.28 25.51 11.86
N ASP A 412 6.72 26.74 12.09
CA ASP A 412 6.94 27.71 11.02
C ASP A 412 8.23 27.38 10.26
N LEU A 413 8.14 27.38 8.93
CA LEU A 413 9.27 27.08 8.07
C LEU A 413 10.05 28.37 7.82
N VAL A 414 11.29 28.42 8.30
CA VAL A 414 12.19 29.56 8.08
C VAL A 414 12.49 29.65 6.58
N SER A 415 11.97 30.71 5.95
CA SER A 415 12.27 31.03 4.56
C SER A 415 13.67 31.65 4.52
N GLY A 416 14.66 30.91 4.01
CA GLY A 416 15.94 31.52 3.64
C GLY A 416 15.69 32.73 2.74
N THR A 417 16.33 33.85 3.03
CA THR A 417 16.23 35.08 2.23
C THR A 417 16.83 34.84 0.85
N GLY A 418 15.98 34.46 -0.10
CA GLY A 418 16.33 34.30 -1.52
C GLY A 418 15.86 32.98 -2.11
N SER A 419 15.15 33.07 -3.24
CA SER A 419 14.56 32.01 -4.09
C SER A 419 13.12 31.57 -3.75
N GLY A 420 12.25 31.72 -4.77
CA GLY A 420 10.79 31.73 -4.72
C GLY A 420 10.10 30.44 -4.28
N ALA A 421 8.77 30.44 -4.41
CA ALA A 421 7.86 29.47 -3.83
C ALA A 421 7.86 28.09 -4.52
N ASP A 422 8.70 27.87 -5.54
CA ASP A 422 8.44 26.87 -6.58
C ASP A 422 9.39 25.65 -6.59
N SER A 423 10.07 25.34 -5.47
CA SER A 423 10.96 24.17 -5.38
C SER A 423 10.89 23.49 -4.01
N TRP A 424 11.21 22.19 -3.99
CA TRP A 424 11.35 21.41 -2.76
C TRP A 424 12.53 21.93 -1.93
N LYS A 425 12.25 22.40 -0.72
CA LYS A 425 13.21 22.94 0.25
C LYS A 425 13.43 21.93 1.35
N LEU A 426 14.69 21.61 1.63
CA LEU A 426 15.05 20.75 2.75
C LEU A 426 14.95 21.54 4.06
N HIS A 427 14.27 20.94 5.03
CA HIS A 427 14.11 21.42 6.39
C HIS A 427 14.57 20.33 7.36
N THR A 428 14.91 20.76 8.57
CA THR A 428 15.29 19.88 9.66
C THR A 428 14.59 20.33 10.93
N ILE A 429 13.96 19.40 11.64
CA ILE A 429 13.44 19.61 12.99
C ILE A 429 14.38 18.88 13.95
N ASN A 430 14.89 19.56 14.98
CA ASN A 430 15.54 18.86 16.08
C ASN A 430 14.47 18.42 17.08
N LEU A 431 14.21 17.13 17.18
CA LEU A 431 13.15 16.61 18.05
C LEU A 431 13.43 16.91 19.53
N ALA A 432 14.70 17.04 19.92
CA ALA A 432 15.09 17.39 21.28
C ALA A 432 14.61 18.79 21.73
N ASP A 433 14.28 19.68 20.78
CA ASP A 433 13.73 21.01 21.09
C ASP A 433 12.27 20.94 21.55
N TYR A 434 11.58 19.82 21.27
CA TYR A 434 10.13 19.66 21.49
C TYR A 434 9.81 18.58 22.52
N ILE A 435 10.70 17.60 22.70
CA ILE A 435 10.50 16.47 23.60
C ILE A 435 11.78 16.12 24.37
N ASN A 436 11.61 15.58 25.57
CA ASN A 436 12.70 14.93 26.29
C ASN A 436 12.92 13.54 25.70
N VAL A 437 14.08 13.34 25.07
CA VAL A 437 14.35 12.08 24.37
C VAL A 437 14.91 11.06 25.34
N GLU A 438 14.22 9.93 25.40
CA GLU A 438 14.53 8.82 26.28
C GLU A 438 15.20 7.70 25.48
N PRO A 439 16.42 7.28 25.85
CA PRO A 439 17.04 6.10 25.24
C PRO A 439 16.14 4.87 25.39
N GLY A 440 16.06 4.06 24.34
CA GLY A 440 15.24 2.86 24.29
C GLY A 440 13.76 3.07 23.95
N VAL A 441 13.35 4.30 23.63
CA VAL A 441 11.97 4.65 23.30
C VAL A 441 11.81 4.86 21.79
N LEU A 442 10.68 4.37 21.25
CA LEU A 442 10.29 4.58 19.86
C LEU A 442 9.34 5.78 19.77
N TYR A 443 9.67 6.75 18.93
CA TYR A 443 8.85 7.92 18.66
C TYR A 443 8.30 7.85 17.24
N LYS A 444 6.99 8.02 17.07
CA LYS A 444 6.37 8.25 15.76
C LYS A 444 6.25 9.74 15.54
N VAL A 445 7.00 10.25 14.56
CA VAL A 445 6.95 11.64 14.12
C VAL A 445 6.02 11.73 12.92
N LYS A 446 4.97 12.55 13.02
CA LYS A 446 4.01 12.82 11.94
C LYS A 446 4.08 14.30 11.56
N LEU A 447 4.13 14.57 10.27
CA LEU A 447 3.99 15.90 9.69
C LEU A 447 2.72 15.97 8.83
N SER A 448 1.94 17.01 9.03
CA SER A 448 0.74 17.32 8.24
C SER A 448 0.77 18.77 7.72
N MET A 449 -0.02 19.04 6.70
CA MET A 449 -0.20 20.38 6.12
C MET A 449 -1.66 20.79 6.12
N ARG A 450 -1.89 22.11 6.11
CA ARG A 450 -3.22 22.72 6.01
C ARG A 450 -3.27 23.72 4.88
N LYS A 451 -4.47 24.05 4.41
CA LYS A 451 -4.68 25.07 3.39
C LYS A 451 -4.15 26.43 3.87
N SER A 452 -4.38 26.76 5.14
CA SER A 452 -3.83 27.96 5.76
C SER A 452 -2.31 28.00 5.83
N TYR A 453 -1.58 26.92 5.51
CA TYR A 453 -0.11 26.93 5.44
C TYR A 453 0.42 27.06 4.02
N SER A 454 -0.45 26.95 3.02
CA SER A 454 -0.07 27.10 1.63
C SER A 454 0.44 28.50 1.31
N LEU A 455 1.49 28.55 0.49
CA LEU A 455 1.97 29.77 -0.15
C LEU A 455 1.29 30.02 -1.51
N THR A 456 0.43 29.11 -1.95
CA THR A 456 -0.42 29.31 -3.13
C THR A 456 -1.41 30.44 -2.86
N ASP A 457 -1.61 31.31 -3.87
CA ASP A 457 -2.51 32.46 -3.78
C ASP A 457 -3.98 32.02 -3.81
N CYS A 458 -4.49 31.58 -2.66
CA CYS A 458 -5.87 31.16 -2.46
C CYS A 458 -6.44 31.92 -1.24
N GLU A 459 -7.37 32.83 -1.45
CA GLU A 459 -8.05 33.50 -0.34
C GLU A 459 -8.97 32.53 0.42
N LEU A 460 -8.87 32.52 1.75
CA LEU A 460 -9.75 31.73 2.61
C LEU A 460 -11.12 32.40 2.76
N THR A 461 -12.18 31.70 2.41
CA THR A 461 -13.55 32.15 2.70
C THR A 461 -13.84 32.09 4.22
N PRO A 462 -14.88 32.80 4.73
CA PRO A 462 -15.23 32.74 6.16
C PRO A 462 -15.51 31.33 6.68
N GLU A 463 -16.07 30.45 5.84
CA GLU A 463 -16.35 29.05 6.19
C GLU A 463 -15.05 28.24 6.31
N GLU A 464 -14.11 28.46 5.40
CA GLU A 464 -12.80 27.79 5.40
C GLU A 464 -11.93 28.25 6.59
N LYS A 465 -12.03 29.54 6.98
CA LYS A 465 -11.39 30.03 8.22
C LYS A 465 -11.91 29.28 9.46
N ARG A 466 -13.22 29.01 9.53
CA ARG A 466 -13.81 28.28 10.65
C ARG A 466 -13.35 26.82 10.67
N TYR A 467 -13.20 26.19 9.51
CA TYR A 467 -12.63 24.85 9.38
C TYR A 467 -11.17 24.80 9.88
N GLU A 468 -10.35 25.77 9.48
CA GLU A 468 -8.96 25.91 9.93
C GLU A 468 -8.86 26.13 11.46
N GLU A 469 -9.78 26.89 12.05
CA GLU A 469 -9.87 27.05 13.51
C GLU A 469 -10.17 25.72 14.23
N LEU A 470 -11.03 24.87 13.67
CA LEU A 470 -11.34 23.55 14.25
C LEU A 470 -10.12 22.62 14.20
N LEU A 471 -9.39 22.60 13.08
CA LEU A 471 -8.14 21.86 12.97
C LEU A 471 -7.09 22.37 13.99
N GLN A 472 -7.01 23.69 14.18
CA GLN A 472 -6.10 24.28 15.15
C GLN A 472 -6.43 23.86 16.57
N GLN A 473 -7.71 23.91 16.95
CA GLN A 473 -8.16 23.46 18.27
C GLN A 473 -7.90 21.97 18.49
N SER A 474 -8.12 21.14 17.46
CA SER A 474 -7.83 19.70 17.51
C SER A 474 -6.35 19.42 17.76
N LEU A 475 -5.45 20.14 17.08
CA LEU A 475 -4.00 20.00 17.30
C LEU A 475 -3.58 20.43 18.71
N GLU A 476 -4.09 21.57 19.20
CA GLU A 476 -3.76 22.11 20.53
C GLU A 476 -4.28 21.23 21.66
N GLN A 477 -5.43 20.58 21.46
CA GLN A 477 -6.06 19.67 22.42
C GLN A 477 -5.74 18.21 22.12
N SER A 478 -4.73 17.93 21.30
CA SER A 478 -4.43 16.57 20.84
C SER A 478 -4.22 15.58 21.99
N SER A 479 -3.65 16.01 23.12
CA SER A 479 -3.49 15.16 24.31
C SER A 479 -4.83 14.81 24.96
N THR A 480 -5.73 15.79 25.11
CA THR A 480 -7.06 15.61 25.68
C THR A 480 -7.90 14.65 24.83
N TYR A 481 -7.88 14.80 23.50
CA TYR A 481 -8.57 13.85 22.62
C TYR A 481 -7.86 12.49 22.53
N TRP A 482 -6.55 12.43 22.80
CA TRP A 482 -5.87 11.15 22.93
C TRP A 482 -6.32 10.38 24.17
N ASP A 483 -6.70 11.08 25.23
CA ASP A 483 -7.32 10.49 26.42
C ASP A 483 -8.83 10.22 26.22
N ASP A 484 -9.40 10.53 25.05
CA ASP A 484 -10.73 10.03 24.68
C ASP A 484 -10.67 8.52 24.47
N GLU A 485 -11.19 7.80 25.46
CA GLU A 485 -11.21 6.34 25.55
C GLU A 485 -12.22 5.69 24.61
N GLU A 486 -13.09 6.50 24.01
CA GLU A 486 -14.18 6.07 23.13
C GLU A 486 -13.76 6.08 21.66
N ASN A 487 -12.74 6.88 21.32
CA ASN A 487 -12.17 7.00 19.99
C ASN A 487 -10.71 6.50 19.94
N TYR A 488 -10.51 5.18 20.07
CA TYR A 488 -9.16 4.60 20.16
C TYR A 488 -8.40 4.42 18.81
N TYR A 489 -8.99 4.85 17.69
CA TYR A 489 -8.53 4.46 16.35
C TYR A 489 -8.35 5.59 15.36
N ASP A 490 -9.12 6.66 15.47
CA ASP A 490 -9.05 7.77 14.52
C ASP A 490 -8.24 8.92 15.13
N ASP A 491 -7.46 9.58 14.28
CA ASP A 491 -6.84 10.87 14.63
C ASP A 491 -7.92 11.93 14.42
N ASP A 492 -8.26 12.73 15.42
CA ASP A 492 -9.43 13.63 15.37
C ASP A 492 -9.36 14.63 14.21
N GLU A 493 -8.15 14.99 13.78
CA GLU A 493 -7.91 15.78 12.55
C GLU A 493 -8.48 15.09 11.30
N SER A 494 -8.34 13.76 11.20
CA SER A 494 -8.91 12.97 10.10
C SER A 494 -10.43 13.00 10.18
N PHE A 495 -11.00 12.83 11.37
CA PHE A 495 -12.44 12.92 11.56
C PHE A 495 -13.00 14.29 11.12
N ILE A 496 -12.36 15.39 11.52
CA ILE A 496 -12.73 16.75 11.09
C ILE A 496 -12.61 16.90 9.57
N TYR A 497 -11.52 16.39 8.97
CA TYR A 497 -11.34 16.41 7.53
C TYR A 497 -12.46 15.66 6.80
N TYR A 498 -12.73 14.41 7.15
CA TYR A 498 -13.73 13.62 6.42
C TYR A 498 -15.18 14.06 6.65
N SER A 499 -15.44 14.76 7.75
CA SER A 499 -16.76 15.34 8.04
C SER A 499 -17.01 16.67 7.33
N ALA A 500 -15.99 17.54 7.21
CA ALA A 500 -16.16 18.92 6.74
C ALA A 500 -15.27 19.32 5.55
N GLY A 501 -14.06 18.78 5.43
CA GLY A 501 -13.08 19.13 4.39
C GLY A 501 -13.08 18.20 3.17
N PHE A 502 -13.61 16.98 3.27
CA PHE A 502 -13.54 15.97 2.22
C PHE A 502 -14.52 16.23 1.07
N ARG A 503 -13.97 16.45 -0.12
CA ARG A 503 -14.68 16.49 -1.41
C ARG A 503 -13.80 15.87 -2.49
N TRP A 504 -14.17 14.69 -2.98
CA TRP A 504 -13.31 13.90 -3.87
C TRP A 504 -12.94 14.60 -5.18
N GLU A 505 -13.88 15.35 -5.76
CA GLU A 505 -13.68 16.14 -6.99
C GLU A 505 -12.66 17.28 -6.83
N ASP A 506 -12.45 17.74 -5.60
CA ASP A 506 -11.62 18.90 -5.27
C ASP A 506 -10.21 18.48 -4.76
N ARG A 507 -9.89 17.18 -4.71
CA ARG A 507 -8.67 16.64 -4.04
C ARG A 507 -7.34 17.00 -4.72
N ASP A 508 -7.42 17.39 -5.99
CA ASP A 508 -6.26 17.79 -6.80
C ASP A 508 -6.13 19.33 -6.92
N ASP A 509 -7.06 20.10 -6.35
CA ASP A 509 -7.06 21.56 -6.34
C ASP A 509 -6.45 22.11 -5.02
N PRO A 510 -5.23 22.67 -5.03
CA PRO A 510 -4.57 23.19 -3.82
C PRO A 510 -5.28 24.38 -3.18
N CYS A 511 -6.27 25.00 -3.86
CA CYS A 511 -7.14 26.01 -3.27
C CYS A 511 -8.38 25.42 -2.57
N LYS A 512 -8.46 24.10 -2.39
CA LYS A 512 -9.56 23.41 -1.69
C LYS A 512 -9.06 22.64 -0.47
N GLU A 513 -9.90 22.53 0.55
CA GLU A 513 -9.61 21.81 1.79
C GLU A 513 -9.33 20.33 1.50
N ALA A 514 -10.08 19.77 0.54
CA ALA A 514 -9.95 18.38 0.12
C ALA A 514 -8.54 18.00 -0.34
N PHE A 515 -7.76 18.96 -0.84
CA PHE A 515 -6.37 18.73 -1.23
C PHE A 515 -5.44 18.42 -0.06
N TYR A 516 -5.73 18.91 1.15
CA TYR A 516 -4.88 18.75 2.35
C TYR A 516 -5.31 17.53 3.17
N SER A 517 -5.48 16.42 2.47
CA SER A 517 -6.08 15.20 2.99
C SER A 517 -5.12 14.42 3.90
N PRO A 518 -5.63 13.66 4.89
CA PRO A 518 -4.79 12.92 5.82
C PRO A 518 -3.83 11.90 5.19
N ASP A 519 -4.13 11.40 3.99
CA ASP A 519 -3.28 10.52 3.18
C ASP A 519 -2.04 11.22 2.62
N LYS A 520 -2.01 12.55 2.55
CA LYS A 520 -0.82 13.33 2.18
C LYS A 520 0.08 13.65 3.38
N ASN A 521 -0.31 13.22 4.58
CA ASN A 521 0.55 13.34 5.76
C ASN A 521 1.69 12.33 5.65
N VAL A 522 2.85 12.73 6.17
CA VAL A 522 4.00 11.83 6.23
C VAL A 522 4.31 11.46 7.67
N SER A 523 4.73 10.22 7.92
CA SER A 523 5.17 9.81 9.25
C SER A 523 6.32 8.81 9.20
N ARG A 524 7.11 8.79 10.28
CA ARG A 524 8.21 7.85 10.46
C ARG A 524 8.39 7.53 11.93
N ASN A 525 8.70 6.27 12.21
CA ASN A 525 9.12 5.83 13.54
C ASN A 525 10.64 6.00 13.70
N ILE A 526 11.06 6.45 14.88
CA ILE A 526 12.44 6.73 15.24
C ILE A 526 12.73 6.11 16.60
N LEU A 527 13.67 5.18 16.66
CA LEU A 527 14.17 4.61 17.90
C LEU A 527 15.36 5.43 18.38
N ALA A 528 15.28 5.98 19.59
CA ALA A 528 16.43 6.62 20.24
C ALA A 528 17.31 5.55 20.89
N SER A 529 18.42 5.16 20.27
CA SER A 529 19.35 4.18 20.86
C SER A 529 20.75 4.30 20.29
N ASN A 530 21.77 4.10 21.11
CA ASN A 530 23.16 3.98 20.68
C ASN A 530 23.56 2.54 20.39
N LEU A 531 22.76 1.55 20.76
CA LEU A 531 23.08 0.15 20.47
C LEU A 531 22.77 -0.16 19.01
N GLY A 532 23.63 -0.91 18.34
CA GLY A 532 23.38 -1.50 17.03
C GLY A 532 23.42 -3.02 17.16
N LEU A 533 22.40 -3.71 16.68
CA LEU A 533 22.32 -5.17 16.73
C LEU A 533 22.50 -5.79 15.35
N ILE A 534 23.26 -6.88 15.30
CA ILE A 534 23.29 -7.81 14.18
C ILE A 534 22.97 -9.20 14.74
N ALA A 535 21.99 -9.88 14.16
CA ALA A 535 21.63 -11.24 14.55
C ALA A 535 21.76 -12.19 13.35
N LYS A 536 22.24 -13.41 13.62
CA LYS A 536 22.33 -14.52 12.66
C LYS A 536 21.82 -15.78 13.32
N MET A 537 20.83 -16.42 12.72
CA MET A 537 20.31 -17.72 13.16
C MET A 537 20.92 -18.84 12.32
N GLY A 538 21.52 -19.83 12.97
CA GLY A 538 21.98 -21.06 12.33
C GLY A 538 20.88 -22.11 12.18
N GLU A 539 21.07 -23.07 11.27
CA GLU A 539 20.19 -24.26 11.14
C GLU A 539 20.26 -25.17 12.38
N ASP A 540 21.31 -25.03 13.18
CA ASP A 540 21.52 -25.71 14.47
C ASP A 540 20.70 -25.09 15.62
N GLY A 541 19.94 -24.03 15.35
CA GLY A 541 19.15 -23.30 16.35
C GLY A 541 20.00 -22.38 17.24
N ILE A 542 21.28 -22.15 16.92
CA ILE A 542 22.12 -21.19 17.63
C ILE A 542 21.90 -19.80 17.04
N LEU A 543 21.46 -18.88 17.90
CA LEU A 543 21.35 -17.46 17.61
C LEU A 543 22.65 -16.77 18.00
N HIS A 544 23.36 -16.23 17.02
CA HIS A 544 24.51 -15.36 17.20
C HIS A 544 24.08 -13.91 17.15
N VAL A 545 24.42 -13.12 18.18
CA VAL A 545 24.11 -11.69 18.25
C VAL A 545 25.41 -10.91 18.48
N ILE A 546 25.57 -9.80 17.76
CA ILE A 546 26.67 -8.85 17.91
C ILE A 546 26.06 -7.50 18.25
N VAL A 547 26.58 -6.85 19.29
CA VAL A 547 26.15 -5.52 19.74
C VAL A 547 27.32 -4.55 19.65
N ASN A 548 27.13 -3.47 18.90
CA ASN A 548 28.09 -2.38 18.74
C ASN A 548 27.46 -1.04 19.12
N ASP A 549 28.27 -0.07 19.48
CA ASP A 549 27.84 1.31 19.70
C ASP A 549 27.79 2.03 18.33
N LEU A 550 26.66 2.65 18.01
CA LEU A 550 26.40 3.30 16.71
C LEU A 550 27.18 4.60 16.52
N ILE A 551 27.72 5.19 17.59
CA ILE A 551 28.49 6.44 17.53
C ILE A 551 29.98 6.11 17.32
N THR A 552 30.50 5.15 18.06
CA THR A 552 31.93 4.79 18.09
C THR A 552 32.28 3.59 17.21
N ALA A 553 31.29 2.82 16.78
CA ALA A 553 31.42 1.52 16.10
C ALA A 553 32.17 0.44 16.91
N LEU A 554 32.42 0.67 18.20
CA LEU A 554 33.10 -0.29 19.09
C LEU A 554 32.12 -1.33 19.64
N PRO A 555 32.60 -2.54 19.96
CA PRO A 555 31.77 -3.57 20.60
C PRO A 555 31.28 -3.11 21.99
N VAL A 556 30.05 -3.48 22.33
CA VAL A 556 29.44 -3.16 23.64
C VAL A 556 29.34 -4.43 24.49
N SER A 557 30.18 -4.52 25.52
CA SER A 557 30.21 -5.64 26.45
C SER A 557 29.15 -5.56 27.55
N GLU A 558 28.83 -6.71 28.14
CA GLU A 558 27.86 -6.85 29.23
C GLU A 558 26.49 -6.22 28.89
N THR A 559 26.10 -6.25 27.62
CA THR A 559 24.74 -5.91 27.18
C THR A 559 23.86 -7.14 27.40
N THR A 560 22.79 -7.00 28.18
CA THR A 560 21.82 -8.08 28.38
C THR A 560 20.95 -8.20 27.14
N LEU A 561 20.89 -9.40 26.57
CA LEU A 561 20.08 -9.75 25.42
C LEU A 561 18.97 -10.71 25.86
N GLU A 562 17.73 -10.27 25.73
CA GLU A 562 16.53 -11.06 26.00
C GLU A 562 15.90 -11.48 24.68
N VAL A 563 15.70 -12.78 24.49
CA VAL A 563 15.14 -13.34 23.25
C VAL A 563 13.74 -13.85 23.54
N TYR A 564 12.76 -13.40 22.75
CA TYR A 564 11.34 -13.73 22.91
C TYR A 564 10.81 -14.51 21.70
N ASP A 565 9.83 -15.39 21.94
CA ASP A 565 9.02 -15.99 20.89
C ASP A 565 7.90 -15.03 20.43
N TYR A 566 7.08 -15.46 19.47
CA TYR A 566 5.99 -14.64 18.96
C TYR A 566 4.94 -14.31 20.02
N GLN A 567 4.78 -15.13 21.05
CA GLN A 567 3.84 -14.94 22.16
C GLN A 567 4.40 -14.03 23.27
N MET A 568 5.53 -13.36 23.01
CA MET A 568 6.26 -12.54 23.99
C MET A 568 6.69 -13.34 25.23
N GLN A 569 6.91 -14.64 25.09
CA GLN A 569 7.51 -15.45 26.16
C GLN A 569 9.02 -15.47 25.98
N GLN A 570 9.75 -15.17 27.05
CA GLN A 570 11.22 -15.21 27.01
C GLN A 570 11.67 -16.65 26.75
N ILE A 571 12.45 -16.84 25.70
CA ILE A 571 13.09 -18.11 25.34
C ILE A 571 14.35 -18.27 26.18
N ILE A 572 15.21 -17.26 26.15
CA ILE A 572 16.54 -17.29 26.78
C ILE A 572 17.05 -15.85 26.99
N THR A 573 17.96 -15.67 27.93
CA THR A 573 18.67 -14.41 28.18
C THR A 573 20.16 -14.66 28.38
N GLY A 574 21.01 -13.69 28.05
CA GLY A 574 22.44 -13.73 28.31
C GLY A 574 23.10 -12.36 28.11
N SER A 575 24.37 -12.23 28.47
CA SER A 575 25.11 -10.97 28.35
C SER A 575 26.24 -11.07 27.34
N THR A 576 26.44 -10.03 26.54
CA THR A 576 27.55 -9.98 25.58
C THR A 576 28.91 -10.03 26.27
N LYS A 577 29.88 -10.65 25.61
CA LYS A 577 31.29 -10.71 26.03
C LYS A 577 32.01 -9.39 25.75
N GLU A 578 33.30 -9.32 26.09
CA GLU A 578 34.17 -8.15 25.82
C GLU A 578 34.19 -7.73 24.34
N ASP A 579 34.04 -8.69 23.43
CA ASP A 579 33.99 -8.46 21.98
C ASP A 579 32.59 -8.09 21.45
N GLY A 580 31.62 -7.86 22.34
CA GLY A 580 30.24 -7.49 21.98
C GLY A 580 29.41 -8.65 21.44
N THR A 581 29.91 -9.89 21.49
CA THR A 581 29.22 -11.06 20.95
C THR A 581 28.49 -11.88 22.01
N LEU A 582 27.42 -12.57 21.60
CA LEU A 582 26.72 -13.58 22.37
C LEU A 582 26.20 -14.68 21.45
N SER A 583 26.22 -15.93 21.91
CA SER A 583 25.63 -17.08 21.20
C SER A 583 24.70 -17.82 22.14
N LEU A 584 23.46 -18.05 21.69
CA LEU A 584 22.38 -18.61 22.50
C LEU A 584 21.71 -19.76 21.75
N LEU A 585 21.58 -20.92 22.38
CA LEU A 585 20.81 -22.02 21.82
C LEU A 585 19.31 -21.75 22.03
N CYS A 586 18.56 -21.53 20.96
CA CYS A 586 17.12 -21.29 21.01
C CYS A 586 16.35 -22.60 20.82
N ASN A 587 15.63 -23.04 21.86
CA ASN A 587 14.81 -24.26 21.81
C ASN A 587 13.44 -24.07 21.12
N ARG A 588 13.10 -22.83 20.77
CA ARG A 588 11.87 -22.41 20.08
C ARG A 588 12.23 -21.34 19.07
N LYS A 589 11.34 -21.10 18.09
CA LYS A 589 11.54 -20.08 17.06
C LYS A 589 11.54 -18.68 17.72
N PRO A 590 12.65 -17.93 17.66
CA PRO A 590 12.68 -16.58 18.20
C PRO A 590 12.00 -15.59 17.24
N PHE A 591 11.55 -14.48 17.80
CA PHE A 591 10.79 -13.46 17.11
C PHE A 591 11.32 -12.05 17.36
N LEU A 592 11.75 -11.77 18.59
CA LEU A 592 12.24 -10.45 19.01
C LEU A 592 13.46 -10.59 19.91
N ILE A 593 14.48 -9.77 19.68
CA ILE A 593 15.62 -9.57 20.58
C ILE A 593 15.48 -8.19 21.21
N ILE A 594 15.59 -8.11 22.53
CA ILE A 594 15.69 -6.85 23.28
C ILE A 594 17.09 -6.76 23.88
N ALA A 595 17.86 -5.76 23.47
CA ALA A 595 19.15 -5.42 24.06
C ALA A 595 18.97 -4.37 25.16
N ARG A 596 19.64 -4.58 26.29
CA ARG A 596 19.60 -3.68 27.46
C ARG A 596 21.01 -3.41 27.97
N LYS A 597 21.40 -2.14 27.99
CA LYS A 597 22.61 -1.66 28.68
C LYS A 597 22.26 -0.36 29.42
N ASP A 598 22.37 -0.36 30.74
CA ASP A 598 22.00 0.79 31.59
C ASP A 598 20.59 1.33 31.28
N LYS A 599 20.49 2.54 30.72
CA LYS A 599 19.24 3.15 30.25
C LYS A 599 18.94 2.93 28.76
N ASP A 600 19.92 2.48 27.98
CA ASP A 600 19.78 2.30 26.54
C ASP A 600 19.13 0.95 26.22
N ARG A 601 18.25 0.95 25.21
CA ARG A 601 17.56 -0.24 24.73
C ARG A 601 17.52 -0.25 23.21
N ASN A 602 17.60 -1.43 22.62
CA ASN A 602 17.28 -1.59 21.21
C ASN A 602 16.56 -2.93 20.96
N TYR A 603 15.76 -2.97 19.91
CA TYR A 603 14.80 -4.02 19.59
C TYR A 603 15.06 -4.48 18.16
N LEU A 604 15.30 -5.78 18.00
CA LEU A 604 15.49 -6.38 16.69
C LEU A 604 14.46 -7.49 16.47
N LYS A 605 13.51 -7.23 15.58
CA LYS A 605 12.55 -8.23 15.08
C LYS A 605 13.29 -9.19 14.14
N ILE A 606 13.15 -10.50 14.38
CA ILE A 606 13.91 -11.57 13.71
C ILE A 606 13.00 -12.65 13.14
N ASN A 607 12.04 -12.24 12.31
CA ASN A 607 11.20 -13.17 11.53
C ASN A 607 11.79 -13.43 10.14
N ASP A 608 11.36 -14.50 9.47
CA ASP A 608 11.89 -14.91 8.15
C ASP A 608 11.72 -13.80 7.08
N GLY A 609 10.68 -12.97 7.21
CA GLY A 609 10.42 -11.84 6.30
C GLY A 609 11.34 -10.62 6.50
N SER A 610 12.08 -10.56 7.61
CA SER A 610 13.00 -9.46 7.94
C SER A 610 14.47 -9.81 7.63
N VAL A 611 14.73 -10.97 7.04
CA VAL A 611 16.08 -11.40 6.68
C VAL A 611 16.60 -10.58 5.50
N LEU A 612 17.85 -10.12 5.60
CA LEU A 612 18.51 -9.41 4.50
C LEU A 612 18.68 -10.33 3.29
N SER A 613 18.43 -9.81 2.09
CA SER A 613 18.59 -10.58 0.85
C SER A 613 20.04 -11.05 0.67
N MET A 614 20.18 -12.35 0.40
CA MET A 614 21.46 -12.96 0.07
C MET A 614 21.63 -13.22 -1.44
N SER A 615 20.72 -12.71 -2.28
CA SER A 615 20.70 -12.99 -3.73
C SER A 615 21.98 -12.58 -4.49
N SER A 616 22.69 -11.58 -3.98
CA SER A 616 23.95 -11.09 -4.55
C SER A 616 25.17 -11.87 -4.10
N PHE A 617 25.00 -12.85 -3.20
CA PHE A 617 26.07 -13.70 -2.69
C PHE A 617 25.87 -15.13 -3.21
N ASP A 618 26.97 -15.84 -3.48
CA ASP A 618 26.91 -17.26 -3.81
C ASP A 618 26.69 -18.10 -2.53
N VAL A 619 25.43 -18.14 -2.12
CA VAL A 619 24.95 -18.95 -0.99
C VAL A 619 24.25 -20.24 -1.47
N SER A 620 24.41 -20.58 -2.75
CA SER A 620 23.78 -21.74 -3.36
C SER A 620 24.44 -23.04 -2.88
N GLY A 621 23.64 -24.08 -2.66
CA GLY A 621 24.17 -25.37 -2.18
C GLY A 621 23.10 -26.30 -1.65
N THR A 622 23.52 -27.49 -1.20
CA THR A 622 22.66 -28.48 -0.55
C THR A 622 22.64 -28.24 0.96
N THR A 623 21.45 -28.05 1.52
CA THR A 623 21.21 -27.95 2.97
C THR A 623 21.40 -29.30 3.67
N THR A 624 21.53 -29.27 5.00
CA THR A 624 21.56 -30.49 5.81
C THR A 624 20.18 -30.68 6.43
N GLU A 625 19.52 -31.81 6.16
CA GLU A 625 18.20 -32.07 6.72
C GLU A 625 18.37 -32.83 8.04
N LYS A 626 18.13 -32.15 9.17
CA LYS A 626 18.25 -32.72 10.53
C LYS A 626 19.58 -33.44 10.80
N GLY A 627 20.69 -32.82 10.42
CA GLY A 627 22.03 -33.41 10.60
C GLY A 627 22.40 -34.50 9.58
N ILE A 628 21.54 -34.80 8.61
CA ILE A 628 21.79 -35.80 7.57
C ILE A 628 21.94 -35.11 6.22
N LYS A 629 22.97 -35.49 5.46
CA LYS A 629 23.08 -35.19 4.03
C LYS A 629 22.86 -36.46 3.23
N ALA A 630 21.97 -36.41 2.24
CA ALA A 630 21.81 -37.48 1.29
C ALA A 630 21.96 -36.97 -0.15
N PHE A 631 22.70 -37.72 -0.96
CA PHE A 631 22.81 -37.48 -2.39
C PHE A 631 22.18 -38.65 -3.14
N ILE A 632 21.11 -38.37 -3.88
CA ILE A 632 20.41 -39.37 -4.69
C ILE A 632 20.91 -39.27 -6.12
N TYR A 633 21.46 -40.36 -6.62
CA TYR A 633 21.99 -40.52 -7.96
C TYR A 633 21.19 -41.59 -8.71
N GLY A 634 20.87 -41.33 -9.98
CA GLY A 634 20.29 -42.33 -10.87
C GLY A 634 21.30 -42.68 -11.94
N GLU A 635 21.25 -43.88 -12.50
CA GLU A 635 22.22 -44.32 -13.51
C GLU A 635 22.14 -43.53 -14.84
N ARG A 636 21.08 -42.74 -15.00
CA ARG A 636 20.79 -41.83 -16.13
C ARG A 636 19.81 -40.75 -15.69
N ASP A 637 19.53 -39.78 -16.56
CA ASP A 637 18.61 -38.67 -16.25
C ASP A 637 17.16 -38.92 -16.68
N VAL A 638 16.93 -39.86 -17.62
CA VAL A 638 15.60 -40.17 -18.17
C VAL A 638 15.42 -41.67 -18.43
N TRP A 639 14.24 -42.18 -18.07
CA TRP A 639 13.79 -43.55 -18.26
C TRP A 639 12.57 -43.61 -19.16
N ARG A 640 12.24 -44.80 -19.68
CA ARG A 640 11.02 -45.05 -20.44
C ARG A 640 10.07 -45.96 -19.65
N PRO A 641 8.76 -45.94 -19.95
CA PRO A 641 7.87 -46.99 -19.50
C PRO A 641 8.43 -48.38 -19.87
N GLY A 642 8.44 -49.32 -18.92
CA GLY A 642 9.05 -50.64 -19.08
C GLY A 642 10.52 -50.74 -18.64
N ASP A 643 11.22 -49.63 -18.41
CA ASP A 643 12.60 -49.66 -17.92
C ASP A 643 12.65 -50.03 -16.42
N SER A 644 13.75 -50.66 -16.01
CA SER A 644 14.17 -50.70 -14.60
C SER A 644 14.93 -49.42 -14.24
N ILE A 645 14.73 -48.95 -13.01
CA ILE A 645 15.35 -47.75 -12.44
C ILE A 645 16.26 -48.16 -11.28
N PHE A 646 17.49 -47.67 -11.26
CA PHE A 646 18.45 -47.89 -10.18
C PHE A 646 18.81 -46.56 -9.51
N LEU A 647 18.29 -46.34 -8.31
CA LEU A 647 18.59 -45.14 -7.53
C LEU A 647 19.57 -45.46 -6.41
N SER A 648 20.77 -44.91 -6.54
CA SER A 648 21.81 -44.93 -5.53
C SER A 648 21.64 -43.76 -4.58
N VAL A 649 21.59 -44.02 -3.28
CA VAL A 649 21.49 -43.01 -2.23
C VAL A 649 22.78 -43.06 -1.42
N PHE A 650 23.55 -41.98 -1.49
CA PHE A 650 24.71 -41.77 -0.64
C PHE A 650 24.27 -41.04 0.61
N ILE A 651 24.47 -41.63 1.78
CA ILE A 651 24.03 -41.10 3.06
C ILE A 651 25.25 -40.71 3.88
N LYS A 652 25.23 -39.50 4.41
CA LYS A 652 26.23 -39.01 5.36
C LYS A 652 25.52 -38.43 6.57
N ASP A 653 25.63 -39.13 7.69
CA ASP A 653 25.24 -38.63 9.00
C ASP A 653 26.35 -37.71 9.53
N MET A 654 26.04 -36.42 9.66
CA MET A 654 27.01 -35.41 10.12
C MET A 654 27.19 -35.45 11.64
N ASN A 655 26.15 -35.86 12.38
CA ASN A 655 26.14 -35.86 13.84
C ASN A 655 26.50 -37.23 14.44
N LYS A 656 26.51 -38.29 13.63
CA LYS A 656 26.75 -39.70 14.04
C LYS A 656 25.72 -40.20 15.05
N GLU A 657 24.47 -39.80 14.86
CA GLU A 657 23.33 -40.14 15.73
C GLU A 657 22.48 -41.30 15.17
N LEU A 658 22.68 -41.70 13.91
CA LEU A 658 21.94 -42.81 13.30
C LEU A 658 22.40 -44.15 13.89
N PRO A 659 21.48 -44.95 14.47
CA PRO A 659 21.82 -46.26 15.00
C PRO A 659 22.18 -47.25 13.88
N PRO A 660 22.99 -48.29 14.17
CA PRO A 660 23.20 -49.39 13.23
C PRO A 660 21.87 -50.02 12.78
N GLU A 661 21.77 -50.40 11.50
CA GLU A 661 20.57 -50.96 10.87
C GLU A 661 19.34 -50.04 10.80
N HIS A 662 19.50 -48.72 10.92
CA HIS A 662 18.39 -47.78 10.83
C HIS A 662 17.60 -47.91 9.51
N PRO A 663 16.25 -47.98 9.52
CA PRO A 663 15.47 -48.14 8.30
C PRO A 663 15.45 -46.86 7.45
N VAL A 664 15.77 -47.03 6.17
CA VAL A 664 15.66 -46.04 5.11
C VAL A 664 14.49 -46.43 4.22
N GLN A 665 13.46 -45.60 4.21
CA GLN A 665 12.27 -45.80 3.41
C GLN A 665 12.43 -45.10 2.07
N PHE A 666 11.99 -45.76 1.01
CA PHE A 666 11.95 -45.24 -0.35
C PHE A 666 10.53 -45.33 -0.88
N GLU A 667 10.04 -44.22 -1.43
CA GLU A 667 8.80 -44.18 -2.19
C GLU A 667 9.07 -43.63 -3.58
N LEU A 668 8.45 -44.23 -4.60
CA LEU A 668 8.38 -43.64 -5.94
C LEU A 668 6.95 -43.18 -6.19
N ILE A 669 6.78 -41.90 -6.47
CA ILE A 669 5.48 -41.24 -6.62
C ILE A 669 5.35 -40.75 -8.07
N ASN A 670 4.23 -41.06 -8.71
CA ASN A 670 3.97 -40.66 -10.10
C ASN A 670 3.45 -39.19 -10.19
N PRO A 671 3.34 -38.61 -11.40
CA PRO A 671 2.84 -37.25 -11.58
C PRO A 671 1.38 -37.02 -11.12
N LEU A 672 0.63 -38.09 -10.85
CA LEU A 672 -0.73 -38.05 -10.31
C LEU A 672 -0.74 -38.14 -8.78
N GLU A 673 0.42 -37.97 -8.13
CA GLU A 673 0.62 -38.08 -6.67
C GLU A 673 0.26 -39.47 -6.11
N GLN A 674 0.35 -40.52 -6.94
CA GLN A 674 0.14 -41.89 -6.53
C GLN A 674 1.47 -42.58 -6.28
N ARG A 675 1.59 -43.27 -5.13
CA ARG A 675 2.74 -44.12 -4.82
C ARG A 675 2.72 -45.37 -5.68
N VAL A 676 3.73 -45.52 -6.54
CA VAL A 676 3.88 -46.66 -7.47
C VAL A 676 4.90 -47.70 -6.99
N ASP A 677 5.80 -47.33 -6.09
CA ASP A 677 6.74 -48.25 -5.44
C ASP A 677 7.00 -47.84 -3.99
N TYR A 678 7.26 -48.82 -3.14
CA TYR A 678 7.59 -48.63 -1.72
C TYR A 678 8.58 -49.70 -1.27
N GLN A 679 9.74 -49.28 -0.78
CA GLN A 679 10.79 -50.17 -0.30
C GLN A 679 11.35 -49.68 1.03
N ILE A 680 11.82 -50.60 1.87
CA ILE A 680 12.57 -50.29 3.08
C ILE A 680 13.88 -51.06 3.02
N ARG A 681 15.01 -50.35 3.16
CA ARG A 681 16.33 -50.95 3.32
C ARG A 681 16.93 -50.51 4.65
N LYS A 682 17.70 -51.38 5.29
CA LYS A 682 18.45 -51.05 6.51
C LYS A 682 19.76 -50.39 6.13
N HIS A 683 20.15 -49.35 6.85
CA HIS A 683 21.48 -48.77 6.76
C HIS A 683 22.48 -49.70 7.50
N ASP A 684 23.26 -50.46 6.73
CA ASP A 684 24.18 -51.49 7.21
C ASP A 684 25.57 -50.94 7.60
N GLY A 685 25.66 -49.63 7.88
CA GLY A 685 26.92 -48.92 8.12
C GLY A 685 27.69 -48.57 6.84
N ASN A 686 27.19 -48.99 5.66
CA ASN A 686 27.71 -48.57 4.38
C ASN A 686 27.02 -47.26 3.96
N ASN A 687 27.79 -46.29 3.47
CA ASN A 687 27.27 -44.97 3.10
C ASN A 687 26.48 -44.97 1.78
N LEU A 688 26.27 -46.13 1.15
CA LEU A 688 25.59 -46.29 -0.14
C LEU A 688 24.47 -47.32 -0.01
N LEU A 689 23.25 -46.93 -0.38
CA LEU A 689 22.12 -47.82 -0.58
C LEU A 689 21.65 -47.76 -2.03
N VAL A 690 21.14 -48.87 -2.57
CA VAL A 690 20.57 -48.92 -3.92
C VAL A 690 19.13 -49.42 -3.85
N PHE A 691 18.23 -48.62 -4.43
CA PHE A 691 16.83 -48.95 -4.62
C PHE A 691 16.58 -49.28 -6.09
N CYS A 692 15.93 -50.41 -6.33
CA CYS A 692 15.68 -50.92 -7.68
C CYS A 692 14.17 -50.93 -7.91
N SER A 693 13.67 -50.06 -8.77
CA SER A 693 12.26 -50.00 -9.14
C SER A 693 12.05 -50.50 -10.56
N HIS A 694 10.85 -50.97 -10.87
CA HIS A 694 10.45 -51.34 -12.21
C HIS A 694 9.20 -50.56 -12.62
N ILE A 695 9.23 -49.95 -13.80
CA ILE A 695 8.12 -49.16 -14.31
C ILE A 695 7.32 -50.00 -15.29
N ALA A 696 6.01 -50.11 -15.05
CA ALA A 696 5.15 -50.86 -15.95
C ALA A 696 5.22 -50.30 -17.40
N PRO A 697 5.13 -51.14 -18.45
CA PRO A 697 5.16 -50.69 -19.84
C PRO A 697 4.06 -49.69 -20.21
N ASN A 698 2.94 -49.69 -19.48
CA ASN A 698 1.80 -48.79 -19.63
C ASN A 698 1.78 -47.65 -18.59
N ALA A 699 2.88 -47.41 -17.88
CA ALA A 699 2.97 -46.33 -16.91
C ALA A 699 2.83 -44.95 -17.56
N VAL A 700 2.24 -44.00 -16.82
CA VAL A 700 2.11 -42.60 -17.25
C VAL A 700 3.48 -41.96 -17.45
N THR A 701 3.63 -41.12 -18.46
CA THR A 701 4.86 -40.33 -18.65
C THR A 701 4.82 -39.06 -17.81
N GLY A 702 5.99 -38.55 -17.43
CA GLY A 702 6.17 -37.28 -16.74
C GLY A 702 7.24 -37.33 -15.65
N ASN A 703 7.17 -36.35 -14.75
CA ASN A 703 8.10 -36.21 -13.63
C ASN A 703 7.63 -37.02 -12.42
N TYR A 704 8.29 -38.13 -12.16
CA TYR A 704 8.13 -38.91 -10.94
C TYR A 704 8.98 -38.28 -9.83
N ARG A 705 8.57 -38.49 -8.58
CA ARG A 705 9.30 -38.08 -7.38
C ARG A 705 9.75 -39.31 -6.62
N ALA A 706 11.06 -39.53 -6.57
CA ALA A 706 11.67 -40.48 -5.66
C ALA A 706 11.86 -39.79 -4.30
N GLU A 707 11.34 -40.38 -3.24
CA GLU A 707 11.38 -39.83 -1.90
C GLU A 707 12.06 -40.82 -0.96
N ILE A 708 13.10 -40.35 -0.27
CA ILE A 708 13.86 -41.12 0.70
C ILE A 708 13.61 -40.53 2.08
N ARG A 709 13.10 -41.34 3.01
CA ARG A 709 12.87 -40.93 4.41
C ARG A 709 13.77 -41.73 5.35
N MET A 710 14.50 -41.01 6.20
CA MET A 710 15.34 -41.62 7.24
C MET A 710 15.49 -40.65 8.42
N GLY A 711 15.33 -41.13 9.66
CA GLY A 711 15.57 -40.28 10.85
C GLY A 711 14.69 -39.02 10.91
N GLY A 712 13.52 -39.05 10.27
CA GLY A 712 12.64 -37.89 10.14
C GLY A 712 13.10 -36.83 9.13
N ALA A 713 14.24 -37.02 8.45
CA ALA A 713 14.66 -36.25 7.28
C ALA A 713 14.05 -36.85 6.00
N THR A 714 13.75 -35.99 5.03
CA THR A 714 13.17 -36.38 3.74
C THR A 714 13.99 -35.79 2.61
N PHE A 715 14.39 -36.63 1.66
CA PHE A 715 15.18 -36.23 0.50
C PHE A 715 14.46 -36.63 -0.76
N THR A 716 14.37 -35.73 -1.73
CA THR A 716 13.64 -35.98 -2.98
C THR A 716 14.53 -35.86 -4.20
N LYS A 717 14.32 -36.75 -5.19
CA LYS A 717 14.90 -36.62 -6.53
C LYS A 717 13.80 -36.73 -7.57
N ARG A 718 13.85 -35.83 -8.55
CA ARG A 718 13.01 -35.94 -9.75
C ARG A 718 13.53 -37.07 -10.65
N VAL A 719 12.66 -37.98 -11.01
CA VAL A 719 12.90 -39.10 -11.94
C VAL A 719 12.05 -38.86 -13.18
N ARG A 720 12.67 -38.63 -14.33
CA ARG A 720 11.93 -38.33 -15.58
C ARG A 720 11.60 -39.63 -16.30
N ILE A 721 10.33 -39.90 -16.54
CA ILE A 721 9.86 -41.06 -17.29
C ILE A 721 9.18 -40.56 -18.56
N GLU A 722 9.83 -40.71 -19.71
CA GLU A 722 9.39 -40.13 -20.98
C GLU A 722 9.49 -41.13 -22.11
N THR A 723 8.64 -40.96 -23.13
CA THR A 723 8.75 -41.73 -24.37
C THR A 723 9.75 -41.06 -25.30
N LEU A 724 11.03 -41.32 -25.09
CA LEU A 724 12.12 -40.75 -25.90
C LEU A 724 12.67 -41.76 -26.92
N LYS A 725 12.94 -41.29 -28.14
CA LYS A 725 13.82 -41.99 -29.09
C LYS A 725 15.26 -41.52 -28.85
N PRO A 726 16.23 -42.43 -28.65
CA PRO A 726 17.61 -42.04 -28.42
C PRO A 726 18.16 -41.29 -29.64
N ASN A 727 18.92 -40.23 -29.38
CA ASN A 727 19.58 -39.45 -30.42
C ASN A 727 20.52 -40.35 -31.21
N ARG A 728 20.36 -40.37 -32.53
CA ARG A 728 21.21 -41.15 -33.46
C ARG A 728 22.25 -40.29 -34.18
N LEU A 729 22.18 -38.98 -34.00
CA LEU A 729 23.06 -37.99 -34.61
C LEU A 729 23.50 -37.01 -33.52
N LYS A 730 24.79 -36.66 -33.52
CA LYS A 730 25.35 -35.60 -32.69
C LYS A 730 25.42 -34.34 -33.52
N ILE A 731 24.76 -33.28 -33.06
CA ILE A 731 24.74 -31.96 -33.71
C ILE A 731 25.34 -30.96 -32.72
N ASN A 732 26.35 -30.20 -33.16
CA ASN A 732 26.84 -29.01 -32.46
C ASN A 732 26.34 -27.81 -33.27
N LEU A 733 25.54 -26.95 -32.64
CA LEU A 733 24.99 -25.72 -33.24
C LEU A 733 25.88 -24.53 -32.94
#